data_AF-R4MJN9-F1
#
_entry.id   AF-R4MJN9-F1
#
_cell.length_a   1.000
_cell.length_b   1.000
_cell.length_c   1.000
_cell.angle_alpha   90.00
_cell.angle_beta   90.00
_cell.angle_gamma   90.00
#
_symmetry.space_group_name_H-M   'P 1'
#
loop_
_entity.id
_entity.type
_entity.pdbx_description
1 polymer ?
#
loop_
_entity_poly.entity_id
_entity_poly.type
_entity_poly.pdbx_seq_one_letter_code
_entity_poly.pdbx_strand_id
1 'polypeptide(L)'
;MLWILGPHTGPLLFDAVASLDTSPLAAARYHGDQDVAPGVLDFAVNVRHDRPPEWLVRQLAALLPELARYPSTDDVHRAQDAVAERHGRTRDEVLPLVGAAEGFALLHNLSPVRAAIVVPAFTEPAIALSAAGITAHHVVLKPPFVLDTAHVPDDADLVVVGNPTNPTSVLHLREQLLELRRPGRILVVDEAFADWVPGEPQSLADDSLPDVLVLRSLTKTWSLAGLRVGYALGSPDVLARLTVQRAHWPLGTLQLTAIAACCAPRAVAAAAADAVRLTALRAEMVAGLRSVGAEVVDGAAPFVLFNIADADGLRNYLQSKGIAVRRGDTFVGLDARYLRAAVRPEWCWWRRLPMGKAWRTHDAVRLADVIDVLDQAYPPRLAQSWDSVGLVCGDPDDVVDSVTVAVDATPAVVDQVPQAGLLLVHHPLLLRGVDTVAANTPKGVLVHRLIRTGRSLFTAHTNADSASPGVSDALAHAVGLTVDAVLDPVPGAADLDKWVIYVPRENSEAVRAAVFEAGAGHIGDYSHCSWSVAGTGQFLAHDGASPAIGSVGTVERVAEDRVEVVAPARARAEVLAAMRAAHPYEEPAFDIFALVPPPVGSGLGRIGRLPKPEPLRTFVARLEAALPPTATGVRAAGNPDLLVSRVAVCGGAGD
;
A
#
# COMPACT_ATOMS: atom_id res chain seq x y z
N MET A 1 -2.56 -42.98 -12.43
CA MET A 1 -2.16 -44.39 -12.61
C MET A 1 -2.60 -44.86 -14.00
N LEU A 2 -1.70 -44.81 -14.98
CA LEU A 2 -1.58 -45.67 -16.19
C LEU A 2 -0.40 -45.09 -17.02
N TRP A 3 0.52 -45.94 -17.50
CA TRP A 3 1.72 -45.59 -18.28
C TRP A 3 1.53 -45.98 -19.75
N ILE A 4 1.97 -45.14 -20.70
CA ILE A 4 2.38 -45.55 -22.07
C ILE A 4 3.59 -44.69 -22.50
N LEU A 5 4.61 -45.34 -23.05
CA LEU A 5 5.94 -44.83 -23.43
C LEU A 5 6.13 -44.76 -24.97
N GLY A 6 6.78 -43.68 -25.44
CA GLY A 6 7.71 -43.62 -26.60
C GLY A 6 7.17 -43.06 -27.95
N PRO A 7 8.04 -42.72 -28.95
CA PRO A 7 9.37 -42.07 -28.87
C PRO A 7 9.68 -41.01 -30.00
N HIS A 8 10.76 -40.21 -29.81
CA HIS A 8 11.60 -39.42 -30.77
C HIS A 8 10.98 -38.22 -31.58
N THR A 9 11.59 -37.02 -31.60
CA THR A 9 12.79 -36.66 -32.41
C THR A 9 13.33 -35.23 -32.09
N GLY A 10 14.68 -35.09 -32.03
CA GLY A 10 15.54 -34.01 -32.58
C GLY A 10 15.43 -32.52 -32.16
N PRO A 11 16.54 -31.80 -31.87
CA PRO A 11 16.53 -30.39 -31.46
C PRO A 11 16.63 -29.43 -32.67
N LEU A 12 15.85 -28.35 -32.65
CA LEU A 12 16.04 -27.20 -33.55
C LEU A 12 16.64 -26.04 -32.75
N LEU A 13 17.90 -25.71 -33.06
CA LEU A 13 18.55 -24.45 -32.73
C LEU A 13 17.87 -23.33 -33.52
N PHE A 14 17.30 -22.35 -32.82
CA PHE A 14 16.95 -21.05 -33.38
C PHE A 14 17.68 -19.97 -32.58
N ASP A 15 18.35 -19.09 -33.32
CA ASP A 15 19.13 -17.96 -32.85
C ASP A 15 18.30 -17.03 -31.95
N ALA A 16 18.89 -16.67 -30.82
CA ALA A 16 18.35 -15.70 -29.88
C ALA A 16 18.42 -14.28 -30.47
N VAL A 17 17.36 -13.88 -31.17
CA VAL A 17 16.98 -12.47 -31.27
C VAL A 17 16.51 -12.05 -29.89
N ALA A 18 17.25 -11.13 -29.26
CA ALA A 18 16.91 -10.57 -27.95
C ALA A 18 15.49 -9.98 -27.95
N SER A 19 14.54 -10.77 -27.49
CA SER A 19 13.16 -10.36 -27.27
C SER A 19 13.08 -9.58 -25.96
N LEU A 20 12.63 -8.33 -26.06
CA LEU A 20 12.03 -7.48 -25.05
C LEU A 20 11.90 -8.11 -23.65
N ASP A 21 12.82 -7.73 -22.77
CA ASP A 21 12.68 -7.93 -21.33
C ASP A 21 11.44 -7.13 -20.86
N THR A 22 10.43 -7.83 -20.32
CA THR A 22 9.16 -7.26 -19.86
C THR A 22 9.24 -6.69 -18.44
N SER A 23 10.37 -6.88 -17.76
CA SER A 23 10.66 -6.39 -16.39
C SER A 23 10.69 -4.85 -16.24
N PRO A 24 11.27 -4.05 -17.17
CA PRO A 24 11.39 -2.60 -16.98
C PRO A 24 10.05 -1.85 -17.06
N LEU A 25 9.09 -2.35 -17.83
CA LEU A 25 7.77 -1.70 -18.00
C LEU A 25 6.90 -1.82 -16.74
N ALA A 26 7.04 -2.90 -15.97
CA ALA A 26 6.34 -3.07 -14.70
C ALA A 26 6.91 -2.14 -13.61
N ALA A 27 8.24 -2.03 -13.52
CA ALA A 27 8.90 -1.07 -12.62
C ALA A 27 8.60 0.40 -13.00
N ALA A 28 8.49 0.71 -14.30
CA ALA A 28 8.19 2.05 -14.79
C ALA A 28 6.76 2.54 -14.51
N ARG A 29 5.81 1.61 -14.30
CA ARG A 29 4.40 1.90 -13.91
C ARG A 29 4.20 2.04 -12.40
N TYR A 30 5.26 1.86 -11.61
CA TYR A 30 5.20 2.10 -10.18
C TYR A 30 5.09 3.60 -9.91
N HIS A 31 4.05 4.05 -9.21
CA HIS A 31 3.86 5.46 -8.83
C HIS A 31 3.89 5.61 -7.29
N GLY A 32 4.28 6.79 -6.80
CA GLY A 32 4.57 7.00 -5.36
C GLY A 32 3.34 6.91 -4.45
N ASP A 33 2.14 6.98 -5.01
CA ASP A 33 0.86 6.73 -4.35
C ASP A 33 0.68 5.27 -3.93
N GLN A 34 1.38 4.32 -4.57
CA GLN A 34 1.39 2.91 -4.17
C GLN A 34 2.21 2.66 -2.89
N ASP A 35 3.07 3.62 -2.51
CA ASP A 35 3.89 3.56 -1.29
C ASP A 35 3.16 4.07 -0.03
N VAL A 36 1.92 4.61 -0.15
CA VAL A 36 1.22 5.34 0.93
C VAL A 36 -0.05 4.61 1.38
N ALA A 37 -0.08 4.18 2.65
CA ALA A 37 -1.29 3.70 3.33
C ALA A 37 -1.96 4.81 4.17
N PRO A 38 -3.28 4.73 4.46
CA PRO A 38 -3.94 5.70 5.34
C PRO A 38 -3.23 5.81 6.70
N GLY A 39 -2.89 7.03 7.13
CA GLY A 39 -2.20 7.29 8.40
C GLY A 39 -0.67 7.29 8.34
N VAL A 40 -0.07 7.03 7.16
CA VAL A 40 1.38 7.11 6.93
C VAL A 40 1.79 8.55 6.58
N LEU A 41 2.91 9.00 7.13
CA LEU A 41 3.55 10.27 6.79
C LEU A 41 4.24 10.13 5.42
N ASP A 42 3.71 10.82 4.43
CA ASP A 42 4.06 10.65 3.02
C ASP A 42 5.25 11.53 2.57
N PHE A 43 6.45 10.96 2.51
CA PHE A 43 7.61 11.54 1.83
C PHE A 43 7.81 10.96 0.41
N ALA A 44 6.91 10.08 -0.04
CA ALA A 44 6.99 9.41 -1.33
C ALA A 44 6.30 10.21 -2.45
N VAL A 45 5.36 11.10 -2.15
CA VAL A 45 4.67 11.95 -3.14
C VAL A 45 5.04 13.43 -2.98
N ASN A 46 5.43 14.05 -4.09
CA ASN A 46 5.93 15.43 -4.15
C ASN A 46 4.82 16.50 -4.23
N VAL A 47 3.77 16.41 -3.41
CA VAL A 47 2.71 17.44 -3.35
C VAL A 47 3.04 18.47 -2.26
N ARG A 48 2.85 19.76 -2.54
CA ARG A 48 3.29 20.87 -1.69
C ARG A 48 2.58 20.93 -0.33
N HIS A 49 1.27 20.71 -0.34
CA HIS A 49 0.41 20.76 0.84
C HIS A 49 -0.54 19.57 0.84
N ASP A 50 -1.07 19.18 1.99
CA ASP A 50 -2.02 18.05 2.04
C ASP A 50 -3.40 18.40 1.46
N ARG A 51 -3.67 19.69 1.25
CA ARG A 51 -4.91 20.20 0.65
C ARG A 51 -4.66 21.46 -0.20
N PRO A 52 -5.51 21.73 -1.20
CA PRO A 52 -5.45 22.99 -1.94
C PRO A 52 -5.71 24.20 -1.02
N PRO A 53 -5.20 25.40 -1.37
CA PRO A 53 -5.49 26.61 -0.62
C PRO A 53 -6.98 26.93 -0.55
N GLU A 54 -7.45 27.42 0.60
CA GLU A 54 -8.88 27.68 0.85
C GLU A 54 -9.52 28.65 -0.15
N TRP A 55 -8.77 29.68 -0.59
CA TRP A 55 -9.25 30.61 -1.59
C TRP A 55 -9.56 29.91 -2.93
N LEU A 56 -8.74 28.93 -3.31
CA LEU A 56 -8.90 28.17 -4.54
C LEU A 56 -10.06 27.18 -4.39
N VAL A 57 -10.16 26.50 -3.25
CA VAL A 57 -11.30 25.61 -2.94
C VAL A 57 -12.62 26.37 -3.04
N ARG A 58 -12.72 27.56 -2.44
CA ARG A 58 -13.94 28.38 -2.49
C ARG A 58 -14.28 28.79 -3.92
N GLN A 59 -13.28 29.19 -4.71
CA GLN A 59 -13.48 29.58 -6.11
C GLN A 59 -13.97 28.40 -6.96
N LEU A 60 -13.41 27.20 -6.78
CA LEU A 60 -13.85 26.00 -7.49
C LEU A 60 -15.24 25.53 -7.02
N ALA A 61 -15.52 25.59 -5.72
CA ALA A 61 -16.82 25.21 -5.17
C ALA A 61 -17.96 26.11 -5.66
N ALA A 62 -17.69 27.40 -5.87
CA ALA A 62 -18.67 28.35 -6.40
C ALA A 62 -19.16 27.99 -7.81
N LEU A 63 -18.38 27.21 -8.56
CA LEU A 63 -18.72 26.79 -9.93
C LEU A 63 -19.49 25.46 -10.01
N LEU A 64 -19.65 24.74 -8.89
CA LEU A 64 -20.38 23.47 -8.87
C LEU A 64 -21.82 23.58 -9.42
N PRO A 65 -22.60 24.65 -9.13
CA PRO A 65 -23.94 24.82 -9.71
C PRO A 65 -23.93 25.03 -11.23
N GLU A 66 -22.80 25.41 -11.82
CA GLU A 66 -22.69 25.72 -13.26
C GLU A 66 -22.25 24.53 -14.11
N LEU A 67 -21.96 23.37 -13.51
CA LEU A 67 -21.38 22.21 -14.23
C LEU A 67 -22.29 21.58 -15.30
N ALA A 68 -23.55 21.99 -15.39
CA ALA A 68 -24.48 21.53 -16.43
C ALA A 68 -24.10 22.05 -17.83
N ARG A 69 -23.29 23.12 -17.95
CA ARG A 69 -22.84 23.66 -19.25
C ARG A 69 -21.45 23.16 -19.59
N TYR A 70 -21.22 22.89 -20.88
CA TYR A 70 -19.87 22.72 -21.41
C TYR A 70 -19.07 24.03 -21.27
N PRO A 71 -17.75 23.95 -21.08
CA PRO A 71 -16.90 25.13 -21.05
C PRO A 71 -16.96 25.86 -22.40
N SER A 72 -17.12 27.17 -22.32
CA SER A 72 -17.13 28.08 -23.47
C SER A 72 -15.72 28.40 -23.95
N THR A 73 -15.61 28.91 -25.17
CA THR A 73 -14.35 29.44 -25.71
C THR A 73 -13.76 30.54 -24.81
N ASP A 74 -14.61 31.36 -24.17
CA ASP A 74 -14.14 32.39 -23.24
C ASP A 74 -13.53 31.79 -21.96
N ASP A 75 -14.02 30.64 -21.49
CA ASP A 75 -13.41 29.94 -20.35
C ASP A 75 -12.00 29.45 -20.70
N VAL A 76 -11.81 28.97 -21.92
CA VAL A 76 -10.50 28.56 -22.45
C VAL A 76 -9.58 29.77 -22.62
N HIS A 77 -10.07 30.84 -23.24
CA HIS A 77 -9.30 32.06 -23.44
C HIS A 77 -8.83 32.66 -22.12
N ARG A 78 -9.67 32.71 -21.07
CA ARG A 78 -9.24 33.20 -19.75
C ARG A 78 -8.12 32.36 -19.14
N ALA A 79 -8.15 31.05 -19.31
CA ALA A 79 -7.07 30.18 -18.85
C ALA A 79 -5.77 30.42 -19.65
N GLN A 80 -5.87 30.55 -20.97
CA GLN A 80 -4.73 30.85 -21.82
C GLN A 80 -4.14 32.23 -21.54
N ASP A 81 -4.99 33.26 -21.39
CA ASP A 81 -4.57 34.64 -21.12
C ASP A 81 -3.82 34.75 -19.80
N ALA A 82 -4.29 34.09 -18.74
CA ALA A 82 -3.62 34.11 -17.43
C ALA A 82 -2.23 33.43 -17.49
N VAL A 83 -2.10 32.34 -18.24
CA VAL A 83 -0.81 31.68 -18.46
C VAL A 83 0.10 32.53 -19.35
N ALA A 84 -0.45 33.14 -20.41
CA ALA A 84 0.28 34.00 -21.32
C ALA A 84 0.81 35.26 -20.59
N GLU A 85 -0.01 35.91 -19.78
CA GLU A 85 0.37 37.05 -18.94
C GLU A 85 1.49 36.67 -17.96
N ARG A 86 1.38 35.50 -17.30
CA ARG A 86 2.40 35.00 -16.37
C ARG A 86 3.78 34.89 -17.03
N HIS A 87 3.84 34.44 -18.27
CA HIS A 87 5.08 34.08 -18.97
C HIS A 87 5.50 35.10 -20.05
N GLY A 88 4.79 36.22 -20.17
CA GLY A 88 5.05 37.21 -21.22
C GLY A 88 4.85 36.67 -22.65
N ARG A 89 3.91 35.74 -22.83
CA ARG A 89 3.61 35.07 -24.11
C ARG A 89 2.34 35.59 -24.77
N THR A 90 2.07 35.13 -25.98
CA THR A 90 0.77 35.30 -26.62
C THR A 90 -0.15 34.09 -26.36
N ARG A 91 -1.47 34.30 -26.47
CA ARG A 91 -2.50 33.27 -26.19
C ARG A 91 -2.32 32.01 -27.03
N ASP A 92 -1.94 32.17 -28.30
CA ASP A 92 -1.73 31.09 -29.28
C ASP A 92 -0.44 30.28 -29.01
N GLU A 93 0.42 30.73 -28.10
CA GLU A 93 1.56 29.97 -27.58
C GLU A 93 1.21 29.15 -26.32
N VAL A 94 -0.06 29.11 -25.91
CA VAL A 94 -0.50 28.43 -24.69
C VAL A 94 -1.50 27.32 -24.99
N LEU A 95 -1.20 26.13 -24.46
CA LEU A 95 -2.10 24.98 -24.50
C LEU A 95 -2.46 24.50 -23.08
N PRO A 96 -3.69 24.73 -22.59
CA PRO A 96 -4.16 24.13 -21.34
C PRO A 96 -4.22 22.59 -21.43
N LEU A 97 -3.80 21.88 -20.38
CA LEU A 97 -3.67 20.42 -20.32
C LEU A 97 -4.33 19.78 -19.08
N VAL A 98 -4.74 18.51 -19.20
CA VAL A 98 -5.19 17.59 -18.13
C VAL A 98 -3.98 17.10 -17.33
N GLY A 99 -3.24 18.06 -16.76
CA GLY A 99 -1.92 17.85 -16.18
C GLY A 99 -0.83 17.74 -17.26
N ALA A 100 0.43 17.95 -16.87
CA ALA A 100 1.58 17.86 -17.77
C ALA A 100 1.69 16.49 -18.47
N ALA A 101 1.16 15.42 -17.86
CA ALA A 101 1.16 14.08 -18.44
C ALA A 101 0.37 13.98 -19.76
N GLU A 102 -0.69 14.79 -19.95
CA GLU A 102 -1.36 14.84 -21.26
C GLU A 102 -0.39 15.34 -22.34
N GLY A 103 0.48 16.29 -22.00
CA GLY A 103 1.53 16.77 -22.91
C GLY A 103 2.44 15.63 -23.38
N PHE A 104 2.85 14.75 -22.46
CA PHE A 104 3.61 13.54 -22.81
C PHE A 104 2.81 12.57 -23.68
N ALA A 105 1.55 12.33 -23.32
CA ALA A 105 0.66 11.46 -24.08
C ALA A 105 0.47 11.94 -25.52
N LEU A 106 0.54 13.25 -25.77
CA LEU A 106 0.40 13.85 -27.10
C LEU A 106 1.70 13.91 -27.91
N LEU A 107 2.88 13.61 -27.34
CA LEU A 107 4.16 13.76 -28.05
C LEU A 107 4.27 12.94 -29.34
N HIS A 108 3.57 11.81 -29.42
CA HIS A 108 3.53 10.99 -30.64
C HIS A 108 2.95 11.75 -31.85
N ASN A 109 2.07 12.74 -31.63
CA ASN A 109 1.51 13.56 -32.71
C ASN A 109 2.56 14.41 -33.43
N LEU A 110 3.69 14.70 -32.77
CA LEU A 110 4.82 15.37 -33.42
C LEU A 110 5.50 14.50 -34.48
N SER A 111 5.16 13.20 -34.53
CA SER A 111 5.68 12.18 -35.44
C SER A 111 7.21 12.07 -35.43
N PRO A 112 7.85 11.93 -34.25
CA PRO A 112 9.30 11.82 -34.17
C PRO A 112 9.77 10.49 -34.78
N VAL A 113 10.83 10.55 -35.57
CA VAL A 113 11.53 9.37 -36.11
C VAL A 113 12.44 8.78 -35.03
N ARG A 114 13.08 9.61 -34.22
CA ARG A 114 13.99 9.19 -33.16
C ARG A 114 13.88 10.10 -31.94
N ALA A 115 13.24 9.57 -30.88
CA ALA A 115 13.16 10.24 -29.60
C ALA A 115 14.35 9.91 -28.69
N ALA A 116 14.86 10.90 -27.96
CA ALA A 116 15.83 10.72 -26.87
C ALA A 116 15.25 11.28 -25.55
N ILE A 117 15.43 10.55 -24.46
CA ILE A 117 14.98 10.96 -23.13
C ILE A 117 16.19 10.99 -22.22
N VAL A 118 16.46 12.14 -21.61
CA VAL A 118 17.51 12.29 -20.60
C VAL A 118 17.03 11.65 -19.30
N VAL A 119 17.77 10.67 -18.77
CA VAL A 119 17.41 9.93 -17.56
C VAL A 119 18.59 9.90 -16.58
N PRO A 120 18.41 9.75 -15.25
CA PRO A 120 17.17 9.38 -14.55
C PRO A 120 16.10 10.46 -14.57
N ALA A 121 14.90 10.12 -15.05
CA ALA A 121 13.78 11.03 -15.19
C ALA A 121 12.44 10.35 -14.91
N PHE A 122 11.37 11.14 -14.90
CA PHE A 122 10.00 10.66 -14.79
C PHE A 122 9.69 9.73 -15.96
N THR A 123 9.02 8.61 -15.70
CA THR A 123 8.90 7.49 -16.65
C THR A 123 7.84 7.69 -17.72
N GLU A 124 6.90 8.61 -17.51
CA GLU A 124 5.74 8.84 -18.39
C GLU A 124 6.07 9.12 -19.87
N PRO A 125 7.09 9.95 -20.22
CA PRO A 125 7.40 10.22 -21.63
C PRO A 125 7.81 8.95 -22.38
N ALA A 126 8.62 8.08 -21.74
CA ALA A 126 9.05 6.82 -22.33
C ALA A 126 7.87 5.86 -22.53
N ILE A 127 6.98 5.78 -21.54
CA ILE A 127 5.77 4.95 -21.59
C ILE A 127 4.84 5.44 -22.71
N ALA A 128 4.59 6.75 -22.80
CA ALA A 128 3.71 7.35 -23.80
C ALA A 128 4.22 7.12 -25.23
N LEU A 129 5.52 7.34 -25.48
CA LEU A 129 6.13 7.10 -26.79
C LEU A 129 6.13 5.60 -27.14
N SER A 130 6.48 4.72 -26.18
CA SER A 130 6.47 3.28 -26.40
C SER A 130 5.07 2.74 -26.70
N ALA A 131 4.02 3.28 -26.06
CA ALA A 131 2.64 2.91 -26.33
C ALA A 131 2.19 3.29 -27.75
N ALA A 132 2.81 4.32 -28.33
CA ALA A 132 2.62 4.73 -29.72
C ALA A 132 3.55 4.00 -30.72
N GLY A 133 4.33 3.00 -30.25
CA GLY A 133 5.28 2.25 -31.09
C GLY A 133 6.59 2.99 -31.40
N ILE A 134 6.88 4.08 -30.68
CA ILE A 134 8.08 4.90 -30.87
C ILE A 134 9.11 4.50 -29.81
N THR A 135 10.23 3.91 -30.22
CA THR A 135 11.32 3.54 -29.30
C THR A 135 12.13 4.77 -28.91
N ALA A 136 12.13 5.11 -27.62
CA ALA A 136 12.94 6.20 -27.08
C ALA A 136 14.34 5.73 -26.67
N HIS A 137 15.36 6.48 -27.08
CA HIS A 137 16.74 6.28 -26.64
C HIS A 137 16.98 6.94 -25.28
N HIS A 138 17.29 6.15 -24.25
CA HIS A 138 17.62 6.67 -22.93
C HIS A 138 19.06 7.20 -22.88
N VAL A 139 19.22 8.50 -22.65
CA VAL A 139 20.51 9.16 -22.41
C VAL A 139 20.74 9.17 -20.90
N VAL A 140 21.44 8.14 -20.40
CA VAL A 140 21.64 7.92 -18.95
C VAL A 140 22.77 8.81 -18.43
N LEU A 141 22.43 9.80 -17.62
CA LEU A 141 23.39 10.62 -16.89
C LEU A 141 23.92 9.85 -15.68
N LYS A 142 25.23 9.98 -15.44
CA LYS A 142 25.88 9.46 -14.22
C LYS A 142 25.91 10.55 -13.15
N PRO A 143 26.00 10.21 -11.84
CA PRO A 143 26.24 11.20 -10.79
C PRO A 143 27.35 12.18 -11.18
N PRO A 144 27.17 13.51 -11.03
CA PRO A 144 26.09 14.19 -10.28
C PRO A 144 24.80 14.44 -11.07
N PHE A 145 24.59 13.74 -12.19
CA PHE A 145 23.39 13.78 -13.04
C PHE A 145 23.16 15.12 -13.74
N VAL A 146 24.24 15.77 -14.18
CA VAL A 146 24.23 17.05 -14.91
C VAL A 146 24.39 16.84 -16.42
N LEU A 147 23.90 17.79 -17.22
CA LEU A 147 23.88 17.71 -18.69
C LEU A 147 25.25 17.86 -19.36
N ASP A 148 26.26 18.38 -18.66
CA ASP A 148 27.60 18.67 -19.22
C ASP A 148 28.28 17.49 -19.93
N THR A 149 27.89 16.26 -19.59
CA THR A 149 28.46 15.03 -20.15
C THR A 149 27.47 14.22 -20.98
N ALA A 150 26.28 14.76 -21.24
CA ALA A 150 25.22 14.06 -21.95
C ALA A 150 25.51 13.99 -23.45
N HIS A 151 25.70 12.79 -23.98
CA HIS A 151 25.73 12.58 -25.42
C HIS A 151 24.34 12.27 -25.96
N VAL A 152 23.59 13.32 -26.31
CA VAL A 152 22.30 13.17 -26.98
C VAL A 152 22.56 12.89 -28.47
N PRO A 153 22.01 11.80 -29.06
CA PRO A 153 22.22 11.48 -30.46
C PRO A 153 21.89 12.65 -31.38
N ASP A 154 22.77 12.94 -32.33
CA ASP A 154 22.64 14.07 -33.27
C ASP A 154 21.37 13.97 -34.13
N ASP A 155 20.96 12.75 -34.46
CA ASP A 155 19.81 12.41 -35.28
C ASP A 155 18.49 12.28 -34.48
N ALA A 156 18.52 12.51 -33.16
CA ALA A 156 17.28 12.59 -32.38
C ALA A 156 16.50 13.87 -32.77
N ASP A 157 15.27 13.71 -33.26
CA ASP A 157 14.38 14.79 -33.68
C ASP A 157 13.35 15.17 -32.60
N LEU A 158 13.30 14.42 -31.51
CA LEU A 158 12.60 14.78 -30.27
C LEU A 158 13.51 14.50 -29.07
N VAL A 159 13.71 15.49 -28.21
CA VAL A 159 14.50 15.34 -26.97
C VAL A 159 13.65 15.74 -25.77
N VAL A 160 13.56 14.89 -24.75
CA VAL A 160 12.82 15.18 -23.51
C VAL A 160 13.80 15.28 -22.34
N VAL A 161 13.72 16.37 -21.59
CA VAL A 161 14.53 16.64 -20.39
C VAL A 161 13.67 17.27 -19.30
N GLY A 162 13.84 16.86 -18.04
CA GLY A 162 13.18 17.52 -16.90
C GLY A 162 14.00 18.71 -16.40
N ASN A 163 13.35 19.74 -15.85
CA ASN A 163 14.05 20.83 -15.17
C ASN A 163 13.18 21.58 -14.13
N PRO A 164 13.38 21.41 -12.80
CA PRO A 164 14.22 20.41 -12.17
C PRO A 164 13.82 18.97 -12.50
N THR A 165 14.81 18.09 -12.66
CA THR A 165 14.59 16.68 -13.01
C THR A 165 14.05 15.88 -11.82
N ASN A 166 12.96 15.12 -12.02
CA ASN A 166 12.51 14.09 -11.08
C ASN A 166 13.01 12.73 -11.56
N PRO A 167 13.78 11.95 -10.78
CA PRO A 167 13.93 12.03 -9.33
C PRO A 167 15.16 12.78 -8.81
N THR A 168 16.09 13.22 -9.67
CA THR A 168 17.42 13.69 -9.24
C THR A 168 17.43 15.03 -8.50
N SER A 169 16.36 15.82 -8.63
CA SER A 169 16.23 17.20 -8.13
C SER A 169 17.13 18.20 -8.87
N VAL A 170 17.96 17.75 -9.81
CA VAL A 170 18.95 18.58 -10.52
C VAL A 170 18.24 19.66 -11.33
N LEU A 171 18.68 20.89 -11.14
CA LEU A 171 18.29 22.06 -11.94
C LEU A 171 19.43 22.33 -12.94
N HIS A 172 19.22 21.95 -14.18
CA HIS A 172 20.14 22.21 -15.29
C HIS A 172 20.16 23.70 -15.63
N LEU A 173 21.32 24.17 -16.09
CA LEU A 173 21.47 25.54 -16.55
C LEU A 173 20.70 25.73 -17.86
N ARG A 174 20.13 26.91 -18.01
CA ARG A 174 19.42 27.36 -19.20
C ARG A 174 20.26 27.20 -20.46
N GLU A 175 21.54 27.57 -20.40
CA GLU A 175 22.46 27.43 -21.53
C GLU A 175 22.63 25.96 -21.96
N GLN A 176 22.80 25.05 -21.01
CA GLN A 176 22.88 23.60 -21.27
C GLN A 176 21.61 23.06 -21.92
N LEU A 177 20.43 23.55 -21.52
CA LEU A 177 19.17 23.17 -22.16
C LEU A 177 19.10 23.68 -23.60
N LEU A 178 19.49 24.93 -23.83
CA LEU A 178 19.46 25.53 -25.16
C LEU A 178 20.47 24.88 -26.13
N GLU A 179 21.60 24.35 -25.62
CA GLU A 179 22.57 23.58 -26.40
C GLU A 179 22.02 22.25 -26.95
N LEU A 180 20.93 21.73 -26.37
CA LEU A 180 20.27 20.52 -26.88
C LEU A 180 19.49 20.77 -28.18
N ARG A 181 19.21 22.04 -28.52
CA ARG A 181 18.45 22.43 -29.71
C ARG A 181 19.26 22.19 -30.98
N ARG A 182 18.58 21.78 -32.05
CA ARG A 182 19.15 21.58 -33.39
C ARG A 182 18.09 21.82 -34.46
N PRO A 183 18.47 22.20 -35.69
CA PRO A 183 17.52 22.27 -36.80
C PRO A 183 16.73 20.95 -36.95
N GLY A 184 15.40 21.05 -37.00
CA GLY A 184 14.50 19.89 -37.14
C GLY A 184 14.19 19.12 -35.85
N ARG A 185 14.84 19.46 -34.73
CA ARG A 185 14.59 18.84 -33.41
C ARG A 185 13.55 19.64 -32.63
N ILE A 186 12.64 18.96 -31.95
CA ILE A 186 11.82 19.55 -30.89
C ILE A 186 12.42 19.20 -29.53
N LEU A 187 12.73 20.22 -28.73
CA LEU A 187 13.16 20.06 -27.34
C LEU A 187 11.94 20.21 -26.42
N VAL A 188 11.63 19.15 -25.67
CA VAL A 188 10.59 19.15 -24.64
C VAL A 188 11.25 19.32 -23.27
N VAL A 189 10.91 20.39 -22.56
CA VAL A 189 11.40 20.63 -21.19
C VAL A 189 10.25 20.45 -20.20
N ASP A 190 10.32 19.40 -19.38
CA ASP A 190 9.38 19.15 -18.29
C ASP A 190 9.74 20.01 -17.06
N GLU A 191 9.03 21.11 -16.91
CA GLU A 191 9.18 22.06 -15.82
C GLU A 191 8.12 21.86 -14.73
N ALA A 192 7.68 20.62 -14.50
CA ALA A 192 6.66 20.30 -13.49
C ALA A 192 6.97 20.79 -12.06
N PHE A 193 8.25 21.05 -11.74
CA PHE A 193 8.70 21.53 -10.43
C PHE A 193 9.31 22.93 -10.45
N ALA A 194 9.27 23.66 -11.57
CA ALA A 194 9.95 24.95 -11.67
C ALA A 194 9.36 26.03 -10.73
N ASP A 195 8.06 25.98 -10.41
CA ASP A 195 7.41 26.84 -9.39
C ASP A 195 8.08 26.79 -8.00
N TRP A 196 8.92 25.77 -7.74
CA TRP A 196 9.64 25.59 -6.48
C TRP A 196 11.01 26.27 -6.46
N VAL A 197 11.47 26.77 -7.59
CA VAL A 197 12.75 27.47 -7.70
C VAL A 197 12.46 28.98 -7.65
N PRO A 198 12.92 29.70 -6.61
CA PRO A 198 12.69 31.13 -6.51
C PRO A 198 13.17 31.89 -7.76
N GLY A 199 12.26 32.61 -8.41
CA GLY A 199 12.55 33.39 -9.61
C GLY A 199 12.79 32.59 -10.89
N GLU A 200 12.69 31.25 -10.83
CA GLU A 200 12.74 30.35 -12.00
C GLU A 200 13.89 30.64 -13.01
N PRO A 201 15.14 30.93 -12.57
CA PRO A 201 16.17 31.52 -13.43
C PRO A 201 16.64 30.63 -14.59
N GLN A 202 16.39 29.32 -14.51
CA GLN A 202 16.77 28.35 -15.53
C GLN A 202 15.59 27.86 -16.38
N SER A 203 14.41 28.44 -16.19
CA SER A 203 13.22 28.10 -16.97
C SER A 203 13.36 28.60 -18.41
N LEU A 204 12.76 27.87 -19.36
CA LEU A 204 12.55 28.29 -20.75
C LEU A 204 11.10 28.74 -21.01
N ALA A 205 10.25 28.78 -19.97
CA ALA A 205 8.83 29.08 -20.09
C ALA A 205 8.56 30.47 -20.69
N ASP A 206 9.47 31.42 -20.51
CA ASP A 206 9.29 32.79 -21.00
C ASP A 206 9.80 33.01 -22.45
N ASP A 207 10.45 32.02 -23.08
CA ASP A 207 11.06 32.18 -24.42
C ASP A 207 10.24 31.71 -25.63
N SER A 208 9.86 32.62 -26.51
CA SER A 208 9.23 32.28 -27.80
C SER A 208 10.23 31.67 -28.78
N LEU A 209 10.46 30.37 -28.61
CA LEU A 209 11.34 29.57 -29.46
C LEU A 209 10.51 28.65 -30.36
N PRO A 210 10.83 28.56 -31.66
CA PRO A 210 10.04 27.81 -32.63
C PRO A 210 10.08 26.29 -32.41
N ASP A 211 11.10 25.80 -31.69
CA ASP A 211 11.51 24.41 -31.56
C ASP A 211 11.53 23.89 -30.10
N VAL A 212 11.00 24.68 -29.15
CA VAL A 212 10.94 24.30 -27.73
C VAL A 212 9.49 24.19 -27.27
N LEU A 213 9.20 23.10 -26.55
CA LEU A 213 7.92 22.83 -25.88
C LEU A 213 8.17 22.71 -24.38
N VAL A 214 7.64 23.64 -23.58
CA VAL A 214 7.75 23.59 -22.12
C VAL A 214 6.46 23.03 -21.53
N LEU A 215 6.56 22.04 -20.65
CA LEU A 215 5.42 21.48 -19.93
C LEU A 215 5.43 21.94 -18.48
N ARG A 216 4.30 22.49 -18.00
CA ARG A 216 4.14 22.97 -16.62
C ARG A 216 3.03 22.21 -15.91
N SER A 217 3.28 21.86 -14.66
CA SER A 217 2.33 21.17 -13.80
C SER A 217 1.88 22.07 -12.67
N LEU A 218 0.56 22.25 -12.53
CA LEU A 218 -0.02 22.97 -11.39
C LEU A 218 -0.43 22.02 -10.26
N THR A 219 -0.37 20.70 -10.51
CA THR A 219 -0.83 19.67 -9.58
C THR A 219 -0.02 19.61 -8.29
N LYS A 220 1.29 19.85 -8.35
CA LYS A 220 2.21 19.69 -7.22
C LYS A 220 2.21 20.91 -6.33
N THR A 221 2.40 22.09 -6.93
CA THR A 221 2.44 23.39 -6.24
C THR A 221 1.14 23.72 -5.51
N TRP A 222 -0.01 23.36 -6.09
CA TRP A 222 -1.33 23.77 -5.60
C TRP A 222 -2.16 22.63 -5.00
N SER A 223 -1.58 21.44 -4.85
CA SER A 223 -2.25 20.24 -4.31
C SER A 223 -3.49 19.80 -5.08
N LEU A 224 -3.44 19.98 -6.41
CA LEU A 224 -4.53 19.67 -7.34
C LEU A 224 -4.29 18.34 -8.09
N ALA A 225 -3.60 17.39 -7.47
CA ALA A 225 -3.27 16.11 -8.10
C ALA A 225 -4.52 15.38 -8.63
N GLY A 226 -5.61 15.38 -7.85
CA GLY A 226 -6.89 14.79 -8.26
C GLY A 226 -7.63 15.56 -9.35
N LEU A 227 -7.36 16.87 -9.53
CA LEU A 227 -7.99 17.68 -10.58
C LEU A 227 -7.21 17.61 -11.91
N ARG A 228 -5.94 17.20 -11.87
CA ARG A 228 -5.07 17.01 -13.04
C ARG A 228 -5.04 18.27 -13.94
N VAL A 229 -4.28 19.28 -13.51
CA VAL A 229 -4.16 20.57 -14.20
C VAL A 229 -2.71 20.91 -14.53
N GLY A 230 -2.49 21.39 -15.75
CA GLY A 230 -1.20 21.82 -16.28
C GLY A 230 -1.38 22.58 -17.58
N TYR A 231 -0.28 22.96 -18.21
CA TYR A 231 -0.29 23.63 -19.50
C TYR A 231 1.03 23.38 -20.23
N ALA A 232 1.02 23.56 -21.55
CA ALA A 232 2.21 23.61 -22.39
C ALA A 232 2.40 25.01 -22.98
N LEU A 233 3.65 25.38 -23.18
CA LEU A 233 4.08 26.59 -23.86
C LEU A 233 4.93 26.18 -25.06
N GLY A 234 4.62 26.71 -26.24
CA GLY A 234 5.35 26.39 -27.47
C GLY A 234 4.86 27.24 -28.62
N SER A 235 5.56 27.18 -29.76
CA SER A 235 5.13 27.92 -30.94
C SER A 235 3.75 27.45 -31.43
N PRO A 236 2.93 28.34 -32.04
CA PRO A 236 1.60 27.97 -32.53
C PRO A 236 1.64 26.75 -33.48
N ASP A 237 2.69 26.67 -34.31
CA ASP A 237 2.90 25.54 -35.23
C ASP A 237 3.16 24.22 -34.51
N VAL A 238 3.98 24.22 -33.45
CA VAL A 238 4.26 23.03 -32.64
C VAL A 238 3.00 22.61 -31.87
N LEU A 239 2.26 23.55 -31.29
CA LEU A 239 1.03 23.25 -30.57
C LEU A 239 -0.08 22.73 -31.50
N ALA A 240 -0.21 23.27 -32.70
CA ALA A 240 -1.14 22.76 -33.70
C ALA A 240 -0.81 21.30 -34.09
N ARG A 241 0.48 20.99 -34.32
CA ARG A 241 0.93 19.60 -34.56
C ARG A 241 0.69 18.69 -33.37
N LEU A 242 1.01 19.13 -32.16
CA LEU A 242 0.84 18.36 -30.92
C LEU A 242 -0.63 17.97 -30.67
N THR A 243 -1.58 18.80 -31.10
CA THR A 243 -3.01 18.64 -30.81
C THR A 243 -3.81 17.97 -31.94
N VAL A 244 -3.18 17.54 -33.02
CA VAL A 244 -3.88 17.04 -34.23
C VAL A 244 -4.84 15.86 -33.96
N GLN A 245 -4.53 15.01 -32.96
CA GLN A 245 -5.39 13.89 -32.52
C GLN A 245 -5.98 14.10 -31.11
N ARG A 246 -6.01 15.34 -30.61
CA ARG A 246 -6.54 15.65 -29.28
C ARG A 246 -8.07 15.63 -29.29
N ALA A 247 -8.67 15.02 -28.26
CA ALA A 247 -10.13 14.99 -28.11
C ALA A 247 -10.73 16.40 -28.02
N HIS A 248 -11.99 16.55 -28.48
CA HIS A 248 -12.77 17.77 -28.26
C HIS A 248 -13.05 17.98 -26.77
N TRP A 249 -13.09 19.25 -26.35
CA TRP A 249 -13.30 19.67 -24.95
C TRP A 249 -12.48 18.87 -23.92
N PRO A 250 -11.14 18.85 -24.04
CA PRO A 250 -10.30 17.99 -23.22
C PRO A 250 -10.29 18.39 -21.73
N LEU A 251 -10.67 19.63 -21.41
CA LEU A 251 -10.71 20.15 -20.04
C LEU A 251 -12.13 20.59 -19.67
N GLY A 252 -12.52 20.35 -18.41
CA GLY A 252 -13.74 20.86 -17.82
C GLY A 252 -13.60 22.26 -17.19
N THR A 253 -14.73 22.88 -16.85
CA THR A 253 -14.83 24.24 -16.29
C THR A 253 -13.96 24.44 -15.03
N LEU A 254 -13.89 23.44 -14.15
CA LEU A 254 -13.07 23.51 -12.92
C LEU A 254 -11.57 23.51 -13.23
N GLN A 255 -11.12 22.75 -14.23
CA GLN A 255 -9.72 22.69 -14.62
C GLN A 255 -9.27 24.01 -15.26
N LEU A 256 -10.07 24.56 -16.18
CA LEU A 256 -9.79 25.85 -16.81
C LEU A 256 -9.74 26.99 -15.78
N THR A 257 -10.69 27.01 -14.85
CA THR A 257 -10.70 28.00 -13.76
C THR A 257 -9.49 27.84 -12.84
N ALA A 258 -9.11 26.61 -12.49
CA ALA A 258 -7.93 26.36 -11.67
C ALA A 258 -6.65 26.84 -12.37
N ILE A 259 -6.49 26.59 -13.67
CA ILE A 259 -5.35 27.07 -14.45
C ILE A 259 -5.27 28.59 -14.40
N ALA A 260 -6.38 29.28 -14.71
CA ALA A 260 -6.43 30.75 -14.68
C ALA A 260 -6.09 31.30 -13.28
N ALA A 261 -6.68 30.72 -12.24
CA ALA A 261 -6.52 31.19 -10.87
C ALA A 261 -5.10 30.95 -10.32
N CYS A 262 -4.48 29.82 -10.66
CA CYS A 262 -3.12 29.50 -10.22
C CYS A 262 -2.05 30.32 -10.95
N CYS A 263 -2.34 30.80 -12.16
CA CYS A 263 -1.43 31.65 -12.95
C CYS A 263 -1.63 33.15 -12.70
N ALA A 264 -2.67 33.55 -11.95
CA ALA A 264 -2.91 34.95 -11.61
C ALA A 264 -1.71 35.53 -10.81
N PRO A 265 -1.36 36.82 -11.00
CA PRO A 265 -0.16 37.42 -10.39
C PRO A 265 -0.05 37.23 -8.87
N ARG A 266 -1.19 37.32 -8.15
CA ARG A 266 -1.24 37.09 -6.70
C ARG A 266 -0.90 35.65 -6.30
N ALA A 267 -1.37 34.67 -7.07
CA ALA A 267 -1.11 33.26 -6.83
C ALA A 267 0.37 32.93 -7.11
N VAL A 268 0.91 33.45 -8.21
CA VAL A 268 2.33 33.30 -8.57
C VAL A 268 3.24 33.91 -7.50
N ALA A 269 2.93 35.13 -7.04
CA ALA A 269 3.69 35.78 -5.96
C ALA A 269 3.65 34.99 -4.64
N ALA A 270 2.49 34.42 -4.29
CA ALA A 270 2.37 33.56 -3.12
C ALA A 270 3.19 32.27 -3.27
N ALA A 271 3.15 31.63 -4.45
CA ALA A 271 3.93 30.43 -4.72
C ALA A 271 5.44 30.70 -4.64
N ALA A 272 5.91 31.86 -5.12
CA ALA A 272 7.30 32.29 -5.04
C ALA A 272 7.76 32.56 -3.59
N ALA A 273 6.94 33.22 -2.78
CA ALA A 273 7.24 33.43 -1.36
C ALA A 273 7.38 32.09 -0.61
N ASP A 274 6.53 31.12 -0.93
CA ASP A 274 6.59 29.78 -0.36
C ASP A 274 7.81 28.98 -0.85
N ALA A 275 8.26 29.18 -2.09
CA ALA A 275 9.43 28.53 -2.65
C ALA A 275 10.71 28.93 -1.87
N VAL A 276 10.82 30.19 -1.47
CA VAL A 276 11.91 30.68 -0.60
C VAL A 276 11.91 29.96 0.74
N ARG A 277 10.74 29.82 1.38
CA ARG A 277 10.62 29.12 2.68
C ARG A 277 11.01 27.65 2.57
N LEU A 278 10.58 26.98 1.51
CA LEU A 278 10.84 25.56 1.28
C LEU A 278 12.30 25.28 0.89
N THR A 279 12.99 26.26 0.27
CA THR A 279 14.43 26.18 0.01
C THR A 279 15.23 26.10 1.32
N ALA A 280 14.87 26.90 2.33
CA ALA A 280 15.51 26.85 3.65
C ALA A 280 15.28 25.48 4.33
N LEU A 281 14.03 24.99 4.30
CA LEU A 281 13.67 23.69 4.84
C LEU A 281 14.41 22.53 4.14
N ARG A 282 14.53 22.61 2.81
CA ARG A 282 15.32 21.65 2.03
C ARG A 282 16.78 21.65 2.46
N ALA A 283 17.39 22.82 2.66
CA ALA A 283 18.77 22.92 3.11
C ALA A 283 18.97 22.26 4.48
N GLU A 284 18.02 22.44 5.41
CA GLU A 284 18.06 21.76 6.71
C GLU A 284 17.94 20.24 6.57
N MET A 285 17.04 19.75 5.72
CA MET A 285 16.85 18.32 5.44
C MET A 285 18.10 17.70 4.80
N VAL A 286 18.71 18.39 3.83
CA VAL A 286 19.97 17.97 3.19
C VAL A 286 21.09 17.87 4.23
N ALA A 287 21.22 18.85 5.12
CA ALA A 287 22.22 18.82 6.19
C ALA A 287 21.99 17.63 7.14
N GLY A 288 20.72 17.33 7.48
CA GLY A 288 20.38 16.17 8.32
C GLY A 288 20.61 14.82 7.64
N LEU A 289 20.35 14.70 6.33
CA LEU A 289 20.65 13.49 5.57
C LEU A 289 22.19 13.27 5.48
N ARG A 290 22.95 14.34 5.23
CA ARG A 290 24.42 14.27 5.22
C ARG A 290 24.98 13.87 6.59
N SER A 291 24.39 14.34 7.70
CA SER A 291 24.87 14.00 9.04
C SER A 291 24.68 12.53 9.42
N VAL A 292 23.77 11.80 8.76
CA VAL A 292 23.58 10.35 8.94
C VAL A 292 24.36 9.50 7.91
N GLY A 293 25.23 10.13 7.12
CA GLY A 293 26.09 9.46 6.14
C GLY A 293 25.42 9.18 4.80
N ALA A 294 24.32 9.87 4.46
CA ALA A 294 23.74 9.78 3.12
C ALA A 294 24.49 10.70 2.14
N GLU A 295 24.75 10.18 0.94
CA GLU A 295 25.28 10.94 -0.18
C GLU A 295 24.12 11.63 -0.91
N VAL A 296 23.97 12.93 -0.70
CA VAL A 296 22.85 13.71 -1.24
C VAL A 296 23.23 14.33 -2.59
N VAL A 297 22.35 14.17 -3.59
CA VAL A 297 22.46 14.84 -4.89
C VAL A 297 22.05 16.31 -4.76
N ASP A 298 22.90 17.21 -5.25
CA ASP A 298 22.60 18.64 -5.28
C ASP A 298 21.46 18.92 -6.26
N GLY A 299 20.51 19.75 -5.84
CA GLY A 299 19.29 20.00 -6.59
C GLY A 299 18.43 21.11 -5.99
N ALA A 300 17.32 21.43 -6.63
CA ALA A 300 16.44 22.55 -6.28
C ALA A 300 14.95 22.17 -6.19
N ALA A 301 14.58 20.94 -6.54
CA ALA A 301 13.20 20.47 -6.54
C ALA A 301 12.68 20.21 -5.10
N PRO A 302 11.36 20.04 -4.89
CA PRO A 302 10.74 19.79 -3.58
C PRO A 302 10.97 18.40 -3.00
N PHE A 303 12.08 17.79 -3.37
CA PHE A 303 12.50 16.48 -2.93
C PHE A 303 14.02 16.39 -3.01
N VAL A 304 14.56 15.44 -2.26
CA VAL A 304 15.98 15.16 -2.16
C VAL A 304 16.21 13.73 -2.63
N LEU A 305 17.09 13.55 -3.61
CA LEU A 305 17.63 12.24 -3.97
C LEU A 305 18.91 12.01 -3.17
N PHE A 306 19.04 10.84 -2.56
CA PHE A 306 20.23 10.47 -1.82
C PHE A 306 20.51 8.98 -1.93
N ASN A 307 21.79 8.62 -1.81
CA ASN A 307 22.28 7.25 -1.75
C ASN A 307 22.75 6.93 -0.32
N ILE A 308 22.47 5.72 0.16
CA ILE A 308 23.00 5.20 1.42
C ILE A 308 23.25 3.68 1.31
N ALA A 309 24.32 3.20 1.96
CA ALA A 309 24.80 1.83 1.80
C ALA A 309 23.76 0.73 2.13
N ASP A 310 22.82 0.99 3.04
CA ASP A 310 21.71 0.10 3.37
C ASP A 310 20.37 0.88 3.27
N ALA A 311 20.02 1.19 2.02
CA ALA A 311 18.80 1.90 1.67
C ALA A 311 17.53 1.09 1.96
N ASP A 312 17.57 -0.23 1.77
CA ASP A 312 16.43 -1.11 2.07
C ASP A 312 16.16 -1.18 3.58
N GLY A 313 17.19 -1.34 4.41
CA GLY A 313 17.06 -1.32 5.87
C GLY A 313 16.52 0.01 6.38
N LEU A 314 17.04 1.13 5.85
CA LEU A 314 16.51 2.46 6.17
C LEU A 314 15.03 2.60 5.74
N ARG A 315 14.67 2.18 4.52
CA ARG A 315 13.28 2.23 4.04
C ARG A 315 12.35 1.40 4.92
N ASN A 316 12.71 0.15 5.20
CA ASN A 316 11.90 -0.75 6.02
C ASN A 316 11.73 -0.21 7.44
N TYR A 317 12.79 0.35 8.02
CA TYR A 317 12.73 1.01 9.32
C TYR A 317 11.77 2.21 9.31
N LEU A 318 11.86 3.09 8.30
CA LEU A 318 10.93 4.22 8.16
C LEU A 318 9.49 3.76 7.99
N GLN A 319 9.27 2.71 7.19
CA GLN A 319 7.97 2.12 7.01
C GLN A 319 7.41 1.57 8.33
N SER A 320 8.24 0.93 9.17
CA SER A 320 7.84 0.48 10.52
C SER A 320 7.45 1.64 11.45
N LYS A 321 7.91 2.86 11.15
CA LYS A 321 7.54 4.10 11.84
C LYS A 321 6.41 4.87 11.14
N GLY A 322 5.76 4.27 10.14
CA GLY A 322 4.70 4.92 9.37
C GLY A 322 5.20 6.08 8.52
N ILE A 323 6.42 6.00 7.96
CA ILE A 323 6.99 7.01 7.06
C ILE A 323 7.31 6.35 5.71
N ALA A 324 6.71 6.85 4.63
CA ALA A 324 6.95 6.34 3.27
C ALA A 324 7.97 7.19 2.53
N VAL A 325 8.99 6.57 1.91
CA VAL A 325 9.95 7.21 1.00
C VAL A 325 9.98 6.50 -0.34
N ARG A 326 10.35 7.22 -1.39
CA ARG A 326 10.32 6.68 -2.75
C ARG A 326 11.60 5.92 -3.10
N ARG A 327 11.47 4.73 -3.67
CA ARG A 327 12.61 3.92 -4.16
C ARG A 327 13.19 4.44 -5.48
N GLY A 328 14.52 4.46 -5.58
CA GLY A 328 15.27 4.92 -6.74
C GLY A 328 15.28 3.93 -7.91
N ASP A 329 15.32 2.62 -7.64
CA ASP A 329 15.32 1.54 -8.66
C ASP A 329 14.08 1.49 -9.56
N THR A 330 13.06 2.29 -9.24
CA THR A 330 11.86 2.51 -10.06
C THR A 330 12.09 3.51 -11.20
N PHE A 331 13.26 4.16 -11.25
CA PHE A 331 13.67 5.10 -12.29
C PHE A 331 14.85 4.54 -13.08
N VAL A 332 14.79 4.67 -14.41
CA VAL A 332 15.88 4.23 -15.30
C VAL A 332 17.17 4.97 -14.94
N GLY A 333 18.26 4.23 -14.73
CA GLY A 333 19.58 4.80 -14.42
C GLY A 333 19.88 4.96 -12.92
N LEU A 334 18.96 4.58 -12.03
CA LEU A 334 19.20 4.46 -10.59
C LEU A 334 19.09 3.01 -10.13
N ASP A 335 19.80 2.68 -9.05
CA ASP A 335 19.74 1.36 -8.40
C ASP A 335 19.03 1.44 -7.02
N ALA A 336 18.91 0.29 -6.35
CA ALA A 336 18.19 0.16 -5.08
C ALA A 336 18.81 0.95 -3.92
N ARG A 337 20.05 1.44 -4.06
CA ARG A 337 20.72 2.25 -3.03
C ARG A 337 20.23 3.69 -2.99
N TYR A 338 19.54 4.13 -4.04
CA TYR A 338 18.96 5.46 -4.11
C TYR A 338 17.56 5.50 -3.50
N LEU A 339 17.33 6.51 -2.66
CA LEU A 339 16.01 6.88 -2.13
C LEU A 339 15.72 8.34 -2.45
N ARG A 340 14.45 8.65 -2.69
CA ARG A 340 13.96 10.01 -2.88
C ARG A 340 12.93 10.34 -1.79
N ALA A 341 13.12 11.46 -1.12
CA ALA A 341 12.21 11.93 -0.08
C ALA A 341 11.73 13.36 -0.38
N ALA A 342 10.42 13.61 -0.30
CA ALA A 342 9.83 14.92 -0.43
C ALA A 342 10.27 15.87 0.70
N VAL A 343 10.40 17.16 0.43
CA VAL A 343 10.76 18.15 1.46
C VAL A 343 9.49 18.58 2.19
N ARG A 344 9.40 18.25 3.48
CA ARG A 344 8.22 18.55 4.32
C ARG A 344 8.61 19.00 5.74
N PRO A 345 7.81 19.86 6.41
CA PRO A 345 8.12 20.35 7.76
C PRO A 345 8.27 19.23 8.80
N GLU A 346 7.56 18.14 8.59
CA GLU A 346 7.59 16.94 9.42
C GLU A 346 8.93 16.19 9.31
N TRP A 347 9.87 16.61 8.45
CA TRP A 347 11.18 15.96 8.37
C TRP A 347 11.94 16.04 9.70
N CYS A 348 11.62 16.97 10.60
CA CYS A 348 12.25 17.06 11.91
C CYS A 348 12.09 15.77 12.76
N TRP A 349 11.10 14.93 12.45
CA TRP A 349 11.00 13.56 12.99
C TRP A 349 12.23 12.72 12.64
N TRP A 350 12.82 12.93 11.46
CA TRP A 350 14.07 12.28 11.04
C TRP A 350 15.26 12.64 11.94
N ARG A 351 15.27 13.83 12.55
CA ARG A 351 16.30 14.24 13.52
C ARG A 351 16.16 13.53 14.86
N ARG A 352 14.96 13.01 15.17
CA ARG A 352 14.67 12.22 16.38
C ARG A 352 14.92 10.73 16.17
N LEU A 353 15.20 10.30 14.94
CA LEU A 353 15.73 8.97 14.70
C LEU A 353 17.06 8.86 15.42
N PRO A 354 17.32 7.75 16.13
CA PRO A 354 18.57 7.59 16.86
C PRO A 354 19.76 7.79 15.92
N MET A 355 20.51 8.87 16.17
CA MET A 355 21.61 9.33 15.33
C MET A 355 22.81 8.38 15.48
N GLY A 356 23.22 7.77 14.37
CA GLY A 356 24.32 6.81 14.30
C GLY A 356 23.91 5.39 14.68
N LYS A 357 24.46 4.40 13.95
CA LYS A 357 24.36 2.93 14.11
C LYS A 357 23.01 2.26 14.43
N ALA A 358 21.97 2.93 14.91
CA ALA A 358 20.78 2.33 15.52
C ALA A 358 19.78 1.72 14.53
N TRP A 359 19.80 2.13 13.26
CA TRP A 359 19.12 1.40 12.17
C TRP A 359 20.01 0.34 11.52
N ARG A 360 21.34 0.41 11.74
CA ARG A 360 22.32 -0.60 11.30
C ARG A 360 22.50 -1.73 12.33
N THR A 361 22.22 -1.46 13.59
CA THR A 361 21.99 -2.48 14.59
C THR A 361 20.60 -3.01 14.29
N HIS A 362 20.55 -4.10 13.53
CA HIS A 362 19.59 -5.12 13.92
C HIS A 362 19.91 -5.35 15.41
N ASP A 363 19.02 -4.94 16.32
CA ASP A 363 18.96 -5.70 17.57
C ASP A 363 18.86 -7.14 17.10
N ALA A 364 19.82 -7.96 17.53
CA ALA A 364 19.95 -9.32 17.07
C ALA A 364 18.56 -9.97 17.18
N VAL A 365 17.91 -10.20 16.04
CA VAL A 365 16.51 -10.62 16.03
C VAL A 365 16.53 -12.04 16.55
N ARG A 366 15.94 -12.26 17.72
CA ARG A 366 15.88 -13.61 18.28
C ARG A 366 14.84 -14.39 17.52
N LEU A 367 15.05 -15.69 17.42
CA LEU A 367 14.06 -16.60 16.85
C LEU A 367 12.69 -16.44 17.54
N ALA A 368 12.67 -16.22 18.86
CA ALA A 368 11.46 -15.92 19.62
C ALA A 368 10.68 -14.70 19.07
N ASP A 369 11.39 -13.63 18.69
CA ASP A 369 10.76 -12.41 18.18
C ASP A 369 10.12 -12.68 16.79
N VAL A 370 10.73 -13.56 15.97
CA VAL A 370 10.15 -14.01 14.70
C VAL A 370 8.95 -14.92 14.93
N ILE A 371 9.02 -15.81 15.91
CA ILE A 371 7.92 -16.71 16.30
C ILE A 371 6.70 -15.90 16.74
N ASP A 372 6.89 -14.84 17.54
CA ASP A 372 5.78 -13.99 17.98
C ASP A 372 5.04 -13.34 16.80
N VAL A 373 5.78 -12.90 15.77
CA VAL A 373 5.19 -12.37 14.53
C VAL A 373 4.42 -13.45 13.77
N LEU A 374 4.98 -14.67 13.69
CA LEU A 374 4.34 -15.80 13.02
C LEU A 374 3.08 -16.26 13.76
N ASP A 375 3.10 -16.31 15.08
CA ASP A 375 1.94 -16.69 15.90
C ASP A 375 0.87 -15.59 15.92
N GLN A 376 1.24 -14.33 15.73
CA GLN A 376 0.27 -13.26 15.52
C GLN A 376 -0.42 -13.40 14.16
N ALA A 377 0.33 -13.70 13.09
CA ALA A 377 -0.21 -13.88 11.75
C ALA A 377 -1.00 -15.19 11.60
N TYR A 378 -0.50 -16.27 12.18
CA TYR A 378 -1.03 -17.63 12.09
C TYR A 378 -1.21 -18.25 13.48
N PRO A 379 -2.20 -17.80 14.27
CA PRO A 379 -2.36 -18.24 15.65
C PRO A 379 -2.40 -19.77 15.77
N PRO A 380 -1.59 -20.40 16.65
CA PRO A 380 -1.58 -21.86 16.82
C PRO A 380 -2.95 -22.46 17.13
N ARG A 381 -3.82 -21.70 17.82
CA ARG A 381 -5.22 -22.09 18.11
C ARG A 381 -6.10 -22.33 16.88
N LEU A 382 -5.68 -21.87 15.69
CA LEU A 382 -6.37 -22.10 14.43
C LEU A 382 -5.96 -23.42 13.77
N ALA A 383 -4.94 -24.11 14.28
CA ALA A 383 -4.56 -25.42 13.76
C ALA A 383 -5.65 -26.45 14.03
N GLN A 384 -5.79 -27.41 13.11
CA GLN A 384 -6.65 -28.56 13.30
C GLN A 384 -6.16 -29.41 14.48
N SER A 385 -7.07 -30.09 15.18
CA SER A 385 -6.75 -30.81 16.42
C SER A 385 -5.73 -31.95 16.27
N TRP A 386 -5.55 -32.46 15.04
CA TRP A 386 -4.57 -33.49 14.70
C TRP A 386 -3.22 -32.94 14.25
N ASP A 387 -3.11 -31.63 14.03
CA ASP A 387 -1.95 -31.00 13.40
C ASP A 387 -0.84 -30.68 14.40
N SER A 388 0.38 -30.48 13.90
CA SER A 388 1.55 -30.11 14.68
C SER A 388 2.28 -28.95 14.02
N VAL A 389 1.99 -27.74 14.52
CA VAL A 389 2.54 -26.46 14.05
C VAL A 389 3.52 -25.88 15.06
N GLY A 390 4.29 -24.86 14.66
CA GLY A 390 5.23 -24.16 15.52
C GLY A 390 6.70 -24.51 15.27
N LEU A 391 7.56 -24.20 16.25
CA LEU A 391 9.01 -24.46 16.18
C LEU A 391 9.29 -25.97 16.26
N VAL A 392 9.94 -26.51 15.23
CA VAL A 392 10.30 -27.94 15.12
C VAL A 392 11.74 -28.19 15.57
N CYS A 393 12.65 -27.27 15.24
CA CYS A 393 14.08 -27.38 15.53
C CYS A 393 14.70 -25.97 15.64
N GLY A 394 15.56 -25.73 16.62
CA GLY A 394 16.22 -24.42 16.86
C GLY A 394 16.08 -23.99 18.32
N ASP A 395 16.82 -22.97 18.73
CA ASP A 395 16.69 -22.33 20.04
C ASP A 395 15.95 -20.98 19.89
N PRO A 396 14.85 -20.72 20.62
CA PRO A 396 14.20 -19.40 20.60
C PRO A 396 15.13 -18.23 20.94
N ASP A 397 16.20 -18.46 21.69
CA ASP A 397 17.20 -17.44 22.02
C ASP A 397 18.27 -17.25 20.92
N ASP A 398 18.30 -18.10 19.90
CA ASP A 398 19.22 -17.95 18.77
C ASP A 398 18.94 -16.67 18.00
N VAL A 399 20.01 -16.02 17.54
CA VAL A 399 19.94 -14.88 16.61
C VAL A 399 19.67 -15.40 15.21
N VAL A 400 18.68 -14.80 14.53
CA VAL A 400 18.28 -15.14 13.17
C VAL A 400 18.56 -13.97 12.24
N ASP A 401 19.33 -14.23 11.18
CA ASP A 401 19.71 -13.22 10.18
C ASP A 401 18.84 -13.27 8.92
N SER A 402 18.12 -14.38 8.71
CA SER A 402 17.30 -14.59 7.51
C SER A 402 16.16 -15.59 7.72
N VAL A 403 15.09 -15.45 6.94
CA VAL A 403 13.99 -16.43 6.88
C VAL A 403 13.85 -16.94 5.45
N THR A 404 13.97 -18.26 5.26
CA THR A 404 13.69 -18.97 4.02
C THR A 404 12.27 -19.54 4.09
N VAL A 405 11.40 -19.16 3.15
CA VAL A 405 10.01 -19.65 3.11
C VAL A 405 9.89 -20.75 2.05
N ALA A 406 9.31 -21.89 2.41
CA ALA A 406 9.11 -23.01 1.50
C ALA A 406 7.79 -23.75 1.79
N VAL A 407 7.35 -24.59 0.84
CA VAL A 407 6.25 -25.52 1.11
C VAL A 407 6.77 -26.72 1.91
N ASP A 408 7.84 -27.35 1.45
CA ASP A 408 8.40 -28.58 2.03
C ASP A 408 9.87 -28.43 2.44
N ALA A 409 10.23 -29.01 3.60
CA ALA A 409 11.61 -29.14 4.06
C ALA A 409 12.34 -30.29 3.34
N THR A 410 12.63 -30.13 2.05
CA THR A 410 13.41 -31.12 1.27
C THR A 410 14.92 -30.94 1.48
N PRO A 411 15.77 -31.94 1.16
CA PRO A 411 17.22 -31.78 1.24
C PRO A 411 17.74 -30.55 0.46
N ALA A 412 17.22 -30.33 -0.76
CA ALA A 412 17.61 -29.20 -1.60
C ALA A 412 17.20 -27.85 -1.00
N VAL A 413 16.02 -27.76 -0.38
CA VAL A 413 15.57 -26.56 0.32
C VAL A 413 16.43 -26.29 1.55
N VAL A 414 16.70 -27.32 2.37
CA VAL A 414 17.55 -27.19 3.56
C VAL A 414 18.97 -26.71 3.20
N ASP A 415 19.50 -27.14 2.05
CA ASP A 415 20.82 -26.70 1.57
C ASP A 415 20.87 -25.24 1.13
N GLN A 416 19.73 -24.64 0.77
CA GLN A 416 19.62 -23.23 0.39
C GLN A 416 19.47 -22.29 1.60
N VAL A 417 19.12 -22.82 2.78
CA VAL A 417 18.95 -22.00 3.99
C VAL A 417 20.31 -21.43 4.42
N PRO A 418 20.47 -20.11 4.60
CA PRO A 418 21.70 -19.54 5.11
C PRO A 418 22.05 -20.04 6.52
N GLN A 419 23.31 -19.85 6.95
CA GLN A 419 23.68 -20.05 8.35
C GLN A 419 22.94 -19.02 9.22
N ALA A 420 22.59 -19.37 10.47
CA ALA A 420 21.73 -18.53 11.33
C ALA A 420 20.39 -18.16 10.68
N GLY A 421 19.89 -19.02 9.78
CA GLY A 421 18.63 -18.85 9.08
C GLY A 421 17.50 -19.67 9.70
N LEU A 422 16.29 -19.12 9.65
CA LEU A 422 15.05 -19.84 9.91
C LEU A 422 14.48 -20.40 8.59
N LEU A 423 14.18 -21.69 8.54
CA LEU A 423 13.36 -22.29 7.50
C LEU A 423 11.90 -22.30 7.97
N LEU A 424 11.05 -21.47 7.37
CA LEU A 424 9.60 -21.48 7.55
C LEU A 424 8.98 -22.38 6.49
N VAL A 425 8.31 -23.46 6.90
CA VAL A 425 7.63 -24.38 5.99
C VAL A 425 6.14 -24.43 6.22
N HIS A 426 5.40 -24.71 5.15
CA HIS A 426 3.97 -25.00 5.26
C HIS A 426 3.71 -26.44 5.73
N HIS A 427 4.35 -27.44 5.11
CA HIS A 427 4.15 -28.83 5.49
C HIS A 427 5.06 -29.27 6.65
N PRO A 428 4.50 -29.84 7.73
CA PRO A 428 5.30 -30.30 8.86
C PRO A 428 6.26 -31.43 8.47
N LEU A 429 7.58 -31.22 8.68
CA LEU A 429 8.58 -32.30 8.53
C LEU A 429 8.24 -33.50 9.43
N LEU A 430 7.78 -33.20 10.65
CA LEU A 430 7.40 -34.15 11.70
C LEU A 430 5.89 -34.10 11.99
N LEU A 431 5.06 -34.37 10.98
CA LEU A 431 3.58 -34.34 11.08
C LEU A 431 2.97 -35.25 12.17
N ARG A 432 3.67 -36.32 12.57
CA ARG A 432 3.27 -37.23 13.65
C ARG A 432 4.42 -37.33 14.64
N GLY A 433 4.10 -37.69 15.88
CA GLY A 433 5.09 -37.99 16.91
C GLY A 433 6.17 -38.95 16.38
N VAL A 434 7.44 -38.62 16.65
CA VAL A 434 8.59 -39.41 16.24
C VAL A 434 9.29 -40.01 17.44
N ASP A 435 9.54 -41.31 17.40
CA ASP A 435 10.29 -42.02 18.44
C ASP A 435 11.81 -41.93 18.22
N THR A 436 12.24 -41.48 17.05
CA THR A 436 13.66 -41.38 16.68
C THR A 436 13.94 -40.25 15.69
N VAL A 437 15.10 -39.61 15.86
CA VAL A 437 15.66 -38.61 14.94
C VAL A 437 17.03 -39.04 14.39
N ALA A 438 17.32 -40.34 14.40
CA ALA A 438 18.63 -40.85 13.99
C ALA A 438 19.06 -40.38 12.58
N ALA A 439 20.31 -39.94 12.46
CA ALA A 439 20.88 -39.36 11.23
C ALA A 439 20.95 -40.32 10.03
N ASN A 440 20.67 -41.61 10.22
CA ASN A 440 20.56 -42.61 9.16
C ASN A 440 19.12 -42.77 8.62
N THR A 441 18.18 -41.94 9.09
CA THR A 441 16.81 -41.88 8.56
C THR A 441 16.60 -40.63 7.68
N PRO A 442 15.69 -40.65 6.70
CA PRO A 442 15.46 -39.50 5.82
C PRO A 442 15.05 -38.21 6.54
N LYS A 443 14.24 -38.30 7.61
CA LYS A 443 13.85 -37.12 8.40
C LYS A 443 14.95 -36.72 9.38
N GLY A 444 15.56 -37.70 10.04
CA GLY A 444 16.64 -37.46 11.01
C GLY A 444 17.88 -36.81 10.39
N VAL A 445 18.27 -37.18 9.16
CA VAL A 445 19.41 -36.55 8.48
C VAL A 445 19.18 -35.04 8.25
N LEU A 446 17.93 -34.62 7.98
CA LEU A 446 17.57 -33.22 7.79
C LEU A 446 17.58 -32.44 9.10
N VAL A 447 16.99 -33.00 10.16
CA VAL A 447 17.03 -32.41 11.51
C VAL A 447 18.47 -32.24 11.97
N HIS A 448 19.30 -33.28 11.85
CA HIS A 448 20.72 -33.21 12.19
C HIS A 448 21.49 -32.20 11.32
N ARG A 449 21.14 -32.05 10.04
CA ARG A 449 21.76 -31.06 9.16
C ARG A 449 21.46 -29.65 9.64
N LEU A 450 20.18 -29.33 9.90
CA LEU A 450 19.75 -28.03 10.44
C LEU A 450 20.50 -27.69 11.74
N ILE A 451 20.47 -28.61 12.72
CA ILE A 451 21.14 -28.44 14.03
C ILE A 451 22.64 -28.17 13.86
N ARG A 452 23.37 -29.00 13.10
CA ARG A 452 24.83 -28.86 12.94
C ARG A 452 25.24 -27.58 12.24
N THR A 453 24.34 -26.96 11.49
CA THR A 453 24.59 -25.71 10.78
C THR A 453 24.01 -24.47 11.46
N GLY A 454 23.48 -24.60 12.68
CA GLY A 454 22.87 -23.49 13.41
C GLY A 454 21.68 -22.89 12.65
N ARG A 455 20.79 -23.75 12.15
CA ARG A 455 19.58 -23.36 11.40
C ARG A 455 18.35 -23.85 12.14
N SER A 456 17.28 -23.06 12.05
CA SER A 456 16.01 -23.36 12.71
C SER A 456 14.94 -23.77 11.69
N LEU A 457 13.91 -24.46 12.14
CA LEU A 457 12.76 -24.91 11.35
C LEU A 457 11.47 -24.61 12.09
N PHE A 458 10.58 -23.84 11.47
CA PHE A 458 9.24 -23.54 11.96
C PHE A 458 8.19 -23.99 10.94
N THR A 459 7.06 -24.48 11.43
CA THR A 459 5.96 -24.98 10.61
C THR A 459 4.69 -24.16 10.80
N ALA A 460 4.15 -23.61 9.72
CA ALA A 460 2.84 -22.95 9.67
C ALA A 460 1.94 -23.68 8.66
N HIS A 461 1.12 -24.61 9.16
CA HIS A 461 0.34 -25.55 8.36
C HIS A 461 -1.15 -25.18 8.38
N THR A 462 -2.01 -25.95 9.05
CA THR A 462 -3.46 -25.71 9.02
C THR A 462 -3.88 -24.42 9.74
N ASN A 463 -3.05 -23.89 10.65
CA ASN A 463 -3.24 -22.55 11.23
C ASN A 463 -3.09 -21.45 10.16
N ALA A 464 -2.16 -21.59 9.22
CA ALA A 464 -1.98 -20.67 8.10
C ALA A 464 -3.08 -20.84 7.03
N ASP A 465 -3.60 -22.06 6.84
CA ASP A 465 -4.78 -22.29 5.99
C ASP A 465 -6.04 -21.59 6.54
N SER A 466 -6.16 -21.58 7.88
CA SER A 466 -7.31 -21.03 8.60
C SER A 466 -7.22 -19.53 8.89
N ALA A 467 -6.02 -18.94 8.86
CA ALA A 467 -5.81 -17.53 9.16
C ALA A 467 -6.49 -16.59 8.15
N SER A 468 -6.60 -15.30 8.51
CA SER A 468 -7.19 -14.25 7.67
C SER A 468 -6.32 -12.98 7.73
N PRO A 469 -5.55 -12.64 6.68
CA PRO A 469 -5.38 -13.41 5.45
C PRO A 469 -4.54 -14.68 5.67
N GLY A 470 -4.88 -15.76 4.96
CA GLY A 470 -4.17 -17.05 4.99
C GLY A 470 -3.95 -17.65 3.59
N VAL A 471 -3.55 -18.94 3.54
CA VAL A 471 -3.25 -19.64 2.28
C VAL A 471 -4.43 -19.62 1.31
N SER A 472 -5.64 -19.82 1.81
CA SER A 472 -6.85 -19.83 0.98
C SER A 472 -7.21 -18.44 0.43
N ASP A 473 -6.85 -17.36 1.12
CA ASP A 473 -7.00 -15.99 0.60
C ASP A 473 -6.01 -15.71 -0.52
N ALA A 474 -4.76 -16.15 -0.36
CA ALA A 474 -3.73 -16.03 -1.40
C ALA A 474 -4.13 -16.80 -2.67
N LEU A 475 -4.68 -18.01 -2.51
CA LEU A 475 -5.20 -18.79 -3.63
C LEU A 475 -6.40 -18.11 -4.30
N ALA A 476 -7.36 -17.63 -3.51
CA ALA A 476 -8.53 -16.91 -4.03
C ALA A 476 -8.11 -15.66 -4.84
N HIS A 477 -7.14 -14.90 -4.31
CA HIS A 477 -6.60 -13.72 -4.99
C HIS A 477 -5.87 -14.09 -6.28
N ALA A 478 -4.99 -15.10 -6.26
CA ALA A 478 -4.24 -15.53 -7.44
C ALA A 478 -5.15 -15.92 -8.62
N VAL A 479 -6.32 -16.49 -8.33
CA VAL A 479 -7.28 -16.95 -9.36
C VAL A 479 -8.39 -15.93 -9.65
N GLY A 480 -8.31 -14.73 -9.06
CA GLY A 480 -9.17 -13.59 -9.33
C GLY A 480 -10.58 -13.70 -8.73
N LEU A 481 -10.71 -14.30 -7.55
CA LEU A 481 -11.96 -14.38 -6.80
C LEU A 481 -12.08 -13.24 -5.79
N THR A 482 -13.29 -12.67 -5.71
CA THR A 482 -13.67 -11.84 -4.55
C THR A 482 -14.20 -12.77 -3.46
N VAL A 483 -13.52 -12.81 -2.32
CA VAL A 483 -13.91 -13.65 -1.17
C VAL A 483 -15.18 -13.10 -0.53
N ASP A 484 -16.20 -13.96 -0.38
CA ASP A 484 -17.47 -13.62 0.26
C ASP A 484 -17.62 -14.27 1.64
N ALA A 485 -17.02 -15.44 1.83
CA ALA A 485 -17.16 -16.24 3.04
C ALA A 485 -16.00 -17.23 3.23
N VAL A 486 -15.88 -17.76 4.44
CA VAL A 486 -15.05 -18.92 4.77
C VAL A 486 -15.83 -20.20 4.42
N LEU A 487 -15.15 -21.22 3.88
CA LEU A 487 -15.80 -22.48 3.49
C LEU A 487 -16.16 -23.33 4.71
N ASP A 488 -15.19 -23.53 5.62
CA ASP A 488 -15.37 -24.23 6.89
C ASP A 488 -14.83 -23.35 8.04
N PRO A 489 -15.70 -22.52 8.65
CA PRO A 489 -15.28 -21.54 9.65
C PRO A 489 -14.87 -22.21 10.96
N VAL A 490 -13.77 -21.73 11.56
CA VAL A 490 -13.42 -22.13 12.93
C VAL A 490 -14.45 -21.51 13.87
N PRO A 491 -15.19 -22.29 14.66
CA PRO A 491 -16.12 -21.74 15.65
C PRO A 491 -15.33 -20.85 16.60
N GLY A 492 -15.69 -19.56 16.67
CA GLY A 492 -15.10 -18.69 17.69
C GLY A 492 -15.44 -19.25 19.07
N ALA A 493 -14.46 -19.35 19.96
CA ALA A 493 -14.73 -19.68 21.35
C ALA A 493 -15.70 -18.63 21.93
N ALA A 494 -16.82 -19.08 22.49
CA ALA A 494 -17.72 -18.22 23.25
C ALA A 494 -17.03 -17.81 24.56
N ASP A 495 -16.18 -16.77 24.50
CA ASP A 495 -15.45 -16.25 25.65
C ASP A 495 -16.23 -15.14 26.39
N LEU A 496 -17.46 -14.85 25.98
CA LEU A 496 -18.29 -13.81 26.59
C LEU A 496 -19.67 -14.35 26.97
N ASP A 497 -20.14 -13.95 28.14
CA ASP A 497 -21.52 -14.12 28.58
C ASP A 497 -22.23 -12.77 28.70
N LYS A 498 -23.52 -12.78 28.42
CA LYS A 498 -24.45 -11.71 28.77
C LYS A 498 -25.14 -12.08 30.07
N TRP A 499 -24.95 -11.24 31.08
CA TRP A 499 -25.62 -11.32 32.37
C TRP A 499 -26.84 -10.40 32.36
N VAL A 500 -27.97 -10.92 32.83
CA VAL A 500 -29.21 -10.16 33.04
C VAL A 500 -29.55 -10.27 34.52
N ILE A 501 -29.60 -9.14 35.23
CA ILE A 501 -29.78 -9.07 36.68
C ILE A 501 -31.02 -8.23 36.97
N TYR A 502 -31.95 -8.74 37.78
CA TYR A 502 -33.16 -8.01 38.18
C TYR A 502 -32.98 -7.48 39.59
N VAL A 503 -33.02 -6.16 39.76
CA VAL A 503 -32.65 -5.48 41.02
C VAL A 503 -33.61 -4.32 41.32
N PRO A 504 -33.99 -4.07 42.59
CA PRO A 504 -34.72 -2.86 42.96
C PRO A 504 -34.01 -1.59 42.48
N ARG A 505 -34.78 -0.61 41.97
CA ARG A 505 -34.21 0.60 41.34
C ARG A 505 -33.22 1.35 42.22
N GLU A 506 -33.45 1.38 43.52
CA GLU A 506 -32.60 2.07 44.49
C GLU A 506 -31.24 1.38 44.71
N ASN A 507 -31.10 0.11 44.33
CA ASN A 507 -29.89 -0.69 44.47
C ASN A 507 -29.16 -0.91 43.14
N SER A 508 -29.74 -0.51 42.00
CA SER A 508 -29.19 -0.76 40.67
C SER A 508 -27.76 -0.25 40.49
N GLU A 509 -27.44 0.93 41.01
CA GLU A 509 -26.08 1.51 40.92
C GLU A 509 -25.05 0.70 41.71
N ALA A 510 -25.41 0.25 42.91
CA ALA A 510 -24.51 -0.53 43.76
C ALA A 510 -24.17 -1.89 43.12
N VAL A 511 -25.18 -2.55 42.54
CA VAL A 511 -24.98 -3.82 41.83
C VAL A 511 -24.15 -3.63 40.55
N ARG A 512 -24.39 -2.57 39.77
CA ARG A 512 -23.58 -2.22 38.58
C ARG A 512 -22.10 -2.03 38.94
N ALA A 513 -21.82 -1.21 39.95
CA ALA A 513 -20.45 -0.97 40.40
C ALA A 513 -19.74 -2.27 40.81
N ALA A 514 -20.42 -3.14 41.58
CA ALA A 514 -19.84 -4.40 42.03
C ALA A 514 -19.49 -5.36 40.88
N VAL A 515 -20.36 -5.50 39.88
CA VAL A 515 -20.07 -6.39 38.74
C VAL A 515 -18.98 -5.82 37.82
N PHE A 516 -18.87 -4.50 37.71
CA PHE A 516 -17.78 -3.86 36.95
C PHE A 516 -16.41 -4.06 37.59
N GLU A 517 -16.31 -3.90 38.91
CA GLU A 517 -15.08 -4.21 39.66
C GLU A 517 -14.69 -5.70 39.53
N ALA A 518 -15.67 -6.59 39.40
CA ALA A 518 -15.46 -8.02 39.14
C ALA A 518 -15.14 -8.35 37.67
N GLY A 519 -14.94 -7.35 36.80
CA GLY A 519 -14.50 -7.54 35.42
C GLY A 519 -15.61 -7.65 34.38
N ALA A 520 -16.87 -7.38 34.74
CA ALA A 520 -17.95 -7.20 33.76
C ALA A 520 -17.90 -5.81 33.12
N GLY A 521 -18.56 -5.64 31.97
CA GLY A 521 -18.74 -4.35 31.31
C GLY A 521 -17.51 -3.82 30.55
N HIS A 522 -16.51 -4.67 30.29
CA HIS A 522 -15.38 -4.31 29.42
C HIS A 522 -15.63 -4.79 27.99
N ILE A 523 -15.80 -3.86 27.04
CA ILE A 523 -16.05 -4.14 25.63
C ILE A 523 -15.14 -3.25 24.77
N GLY A 524 -14.17 -3.86 24.09
CA GLY A 524 -13.16 -3.10 23.34
C GLY A 524 -12.40 -2.14 24.27
N ASP A 525 -12.32 -0.86 23.87
CA ASP A 525 -11.67 0.20 24.65
C ASP A 525 -12.59 0.86 25.69
N TYR A 526 -13.78 0.30 25.93
CA TYR A 526 -14.77 0.84 26.85
C TYR A 526 -14.92 -0.06 28.09
N SER A 527 -15.04 0.57 29.26
CA SER A 527 -15.35 -0.09 30.52
C SER A 527 -16.71 0.37 31.05
N HIS A 528 -17.22 -0.28 32.11
CA HIS A 528 -18.50 0.05 32.75
C HIS A 528 -19.71 0.02 31.79
N CYS A 529 -19.64 -0.80 30.73
CA CYS A 529 -20.71 -0.96 29.76
C CYS A 529 -21.87 -1.77 30.37
N SER A 530 -23.03 -1.14 30.50
CA SER A 530 -24.28 -1.80 30.86
C SER A 530 -25.45 -1.19 30.10
N TRP A 531 -26.55 -1.93 30.02
CA TRP A 531 -27.84 -1.43 29.59
C TRP A 531 -28.87 -1.72 30.66
N SER A 532 -29.90 -0.88 30.80
CA SER A 532 -30.95 -1.12 31.81
C SER A 532 -32.31 -0.66 31.32
N VAL A 533 -33.34 -1.39 31.74
CA VAL A 533 -34.75 -1.03 31.53
C VAL A 533 -35.53 -1.31 32.79
N ALA A 534 -36.46 -0.43 33.11
CA ALA A 534 -37.29 -0.60 34.27
C ALA A 534 -38.52 -1.48 33.98
N GLY A 535 -38.89 -2.33 34.93
CA GLY A 535 -40.04 -3.21 34.87
C GLY A 535 -40.65 -3.44 36.25
N THR A 536 -41.51 -4.45 36.34
CA THR A 536 -42.16 -4.86 37.58
C THR A 536 -41.77 -6.31 37.89
N GLY A 537 -41.04 -6.51 38.99
CA GLY A 537 -40.81 -7.82 39.59
C GLY A 537 -42.02 -8.25 40.41
N GLN A 538 -42.29 -9.56 40.46
CA GLN A 538 -43.34 -10.13 41.31
C GLN A 538 -42.84 -11.41 41.97
N PHE A 539 -43.02 -11.52 43.28
CA PHE A 539 -42.67 -12.72 44.04
C PHE A 539 -43.62 -12.94 45.23
N LEU A 540 -43.63 -14.16 45.76
CA LEU A 540 -44.36 -14.56 46.97
C LEU A 540 -43.36 -15.20 47.92
N ALA A 541 -43.07 -14.53 49.04
CA ALA A 541 -42.20 -15.10 50.07
C ALA A 541 -42.94 -16.22 50.83
N HIS A 542 -42.30 -17.38 50.98
CA HIS A 542 -42.83 -18.54 51.71
C HIS A 542 -42.20 -18.67 53.11
N ASP A 543 -42.76 -19.55 53.95
CA ASP A 543 -42.23 -19.86 55.28
C ASP A 543 -40.75 -20.26 55.19
N GLY A 544 -39.88 -19.48 55.84
CA GLY A 544 -38.42 -19.65 55.83
C GLY A 544 -37.64 -18.59 55.05
N ALA A 545 -38.31 -17.71 54.30
CA ALA A 545 -37.66 -16.55 53.66
C ALA A 545 -37.54 -15.35 54.61
N SER A 546 -36.48 -14.54 54.46
CA SER A 546 -36.33 -13.24 55.14
C SER A 546 -36.35 -12.12 54.10
N PRO A 547 -37.51 -11.81 53.48
CA PRO A 547 -37.58 -10.89 52.36
C PRO A 547 -37.11 -9.48 52.77
N ALA A 548 -36.19 -8.91 51.99
CA ALA A 548 -35.77 -7.52 52.18
C ALA A 548 -36.92 -6.52 51.88
N ILE A 549 -37.87 -6.91 51.03
CA ILE A 549 -39.06 -6.13 50.67
C ILE A 549 -40.30 -7.01 50.79
N GLY A 550 -41.30 -6.56 51.55
CA GLY A 550 -42.61 -7.21 51.69
C GLY A 550 -42.76 -8.14 52.89
N SER A 551 -43.79 -8.99 52.87
CA SER A 551 -44.10 -9.92 53.97
C SER A 551 -44.38 -11.35 53.48
N VAL A 552 -44.00 -12.35 54.30
CA VAL A 552 -44.27 -13.76 54.04
C VAL A 552 -45.78 -14.00 53.85
N GLY A 553 -46.14 -14.79 52.84
CA GLY A 553 -47.51 -15.13 52.51
C GLY A 553 -48.27 -14.11 51.65
N THR A 554 -47.64 -13.01 51.24
CA THR A 554 -48.23 -11.97 50.38
C THR A 554 -47.49 -11.85 49.04
N VAL A 555 -48.24 -11.67 47.95
CA VAL A 555 -47.64 -11.41 46.63
C VAL A 555 -47.21 -9.96 46.57
N GLU A 556 -45.92 -9.75 46.41
CA GLU A 556 -45.31 -8.43 46.29
C GLU A 556 -45.09 -8.07 44.83
N ARG A 557 -45.22 -6.78 44.52
CA ARG A 557 -44.91 -6.21 43.20
C ARG A 557 -44.01 -5.01 43.37
N VAL A 558 -42.79 -5.09 42.85
CA VAL A 558 -41.74 -4.09 43.08
C VAL A 558 -41.27 -3.51 41.75
N ALA A 559 -41.00 -2.21 41.72
CA ALA A 559 -40.34 -1.59 40.58
C ALA A 559 -38.86 -1.99 40.57
N GLU A 560 -38.42 -2.70 39.52
CA GLU A 560 -37.06 -3.20 39.38
C GLU A 560 -36.44 -2.71 38.07
N ASP A 561 -35.12 -2.66 38.03
CA ASP A 561 -34.36 -2.55 36.80
C ASP A 561 -33.87 -3.94 36.37
N ARG A 562 -34.07 -4.25 35.09
CA ARG A 562 -33.36 -5.31 34.39
C ARG A 562 -32.04 -4.73 33.90
N VAL A 563 -30.96 -5.03 34.60
CA VAL A 563 -29.59 -4.60 34.28
C VAL A 563 -28.91 -5.66 33.46
N GLU A 564 -28.33 -5.28 32.33
CA GLU A 564 -27.62 -6.21 31.45
C GLU A 564 -26.17 -5.81 31.25
N VAL A 565 -25.24 -6.75 31.47
CA VAL A 565 -23.78 -6.54 31.29
C VAL A 565 -23.16 -7.71 30.53
N VAL A 566 -22.00 -7.48 29.90
CA VAL A 566 -21.21 -8.54 29.25
C VAL A 566 -19.97 -8.80 30.09
N ALA A 567 -19.60 -10.06 30.30
CA ALA A 567 -18.40 -10.43 31.03
C ALA A 567 -17.69 -11.62 30.37
N PRO A 568 -16.36 -11.76 30.53
CA PRO A 568 -15.65 -12.96 30.10
C PRO A 568 -16.19 -14.22 30.78
N ALA A 569 -16.31 -15.32 30.06
CA ALA A 569 -16.81 -16.59 30.61
C ALA A 569 -15.94 -17.11 31.77
N ARG A 570 -14.63 -16.80 31.75
CA ARG A 570 -13.70 -17.09 32.85
C ARG A 570 -13.98 -16.31 34.15
N ALA A 571 -14.66 -15.17 34.09
CA ALA A 571 -14.97 -14.32 35.24
C ALA A 571 -16.30 -14.69 35.93
N ARG A 572 -16.99 -15.76 35.48
CA ARG A 572 -18.31 -16.14 35.99
C ARG A 572 -18.40 -16.22 37.52
N ALA A 573 -17.42 -16.85 38.15
CA ALA A 573 -17.42 -17.05 39.60
C ALA A 573 -17.29 -15.71 40.35
N GLU A 574 -16.42 -14.82 39.87
CA GLU A 574 -16.15 -13.52 40.47
C GLU A 574 -17.35 -12.57 40.30
N VAL A 575 -17.90 -12.50 39.08
CA VAL A 575 -19.09 -11.69 38.78
C VAL A 575 -20.31 -12.17 39.57
N LEU A 576 -20.52 -13.48 39.69
CA LEU A 576 -21.62 -14.04 40.48
C LEU A 576 -21.51 -13.68 41.96
N ALA A 577 -20.29 -13.80 42.53
CA ALA A 577 -20.05 -13.49 43.93
C ALA A 577 -20.25 -12.00 44.22
N ALA A 578 -19.73 -11.12 43.37
CA ALA A 578 -19.87 -9.67 43.51
C ALA A 578 -21.32 -9.21 43.37
N MET A 579 -22.05 -9.75 42.38
CA MET A 579 -23.47 -9.47 42.20
C MET A 579 -24.27 -9.87 43.43
N ARG A 580 -24.12 -11.11 43.94
CA ARG A 580 -24.83 -11.59 45.13
C ARG A 580 -24.51 -10.78 46.40
N ALA A 581 -23.25 -10.39 46.58
CA ALA A 581 -22.83 -9.61 47.75
C ALA A 581 -23.42 -8.18 47.75
N ALA A 582 -23.59 -7.58 46.56
CA ALA A 582 -24.15 -6.24 46.42
C ALA A 582 -25.68 -6.21 46.31
N HIS A 583 -26.31 -7.35 46.03
CA HIS A 583 -27.76 -7.42 45.82
C HIS A 583 -28.54 -7.38 47.15
N PRO A 584 -29.65 -6.62 47.24
CA PRO A 584 -30.43 -6.52 48.48
C PRO A 584 -31.21 -7.81 48.84
N TYR A 585 -31.48 -8.67 47.86
CA TYR A 585 -32.19 -9.93 48.08
C TYR A 585 -31.24 -11.06 48.45
N GLU A 586 -31.70 -11.95 49.35
CA GLU A 586 -30.97 -13.17 49.74
C GLU A 586 -30.73 -14.09 48.53
N GLU A 587 -31.72 -14.24 47.66
CA GLU A 587 -31.60 -14.99 46.40
C GLU A 587 -32.02 -14.10 45.22
N PRO A 588 -31.08 -13.43 44.54
CA PRO A 588 -31.38 -12.60 43.38
C PRO A 588 -31.79 -13.42 42.16
N ALA A 589 -32.72 -12.89 41.37
CA ALA A 589 -33.03 -13.43 40.04
C ALA A 589 -32.02 -12.90 39.00
N PHE A 590 -31.41 -13.79 38.23
CA PHE A 590 -30.52 -13.44 37.13
C PHE A 590 -30.45 -14.55 36.08
N ASP A 591 -30.05 -14.18 34.86
CA ASP A 591 -29.82 -15.09 33.73
C ASP A 591 -28.39 -14.91 33.19
N ILE A 592 -27.78 -16.01 32.71
CA ILE A 592 -26.50 -15.99 31.99
C ILE A 592 -26.72 -16.59 30.60
N PHE A 593 -26.51 -15.79 29.55
CA PHE A 593 -26.56 -16.23 28.16
C PHE A 593 -25.16 -16.27 27.57
N ALA A 594 -24.71 -17.44 27.09
CA ALA A 594 -23.46 -17.53 26.33
C ALA A 594 -23.61 -16.77 25.01
N LEU A 595 -22.70 -15.83 24.72
CA LEU A 595 -22.71 -15.09 23.46
C LEU A 595 -21.94 -15.88 22.40
N VAL A 596 -22.59 -16.08 21.26
CA VAL A 596 -21.93 -16.63 20.07
C VAL A 596 -21.17 -15.48 19.41
N PRO A 597 -19.84 -15.60 19.20
CA PRO A 597 -19.09 -14.55 18.52
C PRO A 597 -19.60 -14.37 17.08
N PRO A 598 -19.51 -13.16 16.52
CA PRO A 598 -19.78 -12.97 15.11
C PRO A 598 -18.82 -13.84 14.27
N PRO A 599 -19.22 -14.26 13.06
CA PRO A 599 -18.36 -15.03 12.17
C PRO A 599 -17.04 -14.27 11.96
N VAL A 600 -15.95 -14.83 12.47
CA VAL A 600 -14.60 -14.37 12.15
C VAL A 600 -14.24 -14.91 10.77
N GLY A 601 -13.51 -14.12 9.97
CA GLY A 601 -13.06 -14.50 8.62
C GLY A 601 -12.03 -15.64 8.60
N SER A 602 -11.94 -16.45 9.66
CA SER A 602 -10.95 -17.50 9.87
C SER A 602 -11.59 -18.89 9.78
N GLY A 603 -10.87 -19.80 9.14
CA GLY A 603 -11.24 -21.20 8.91
C GLY A 603 -10.77 -21.68 7.55
N LEU A 604 -10.99 -22.97 7.28
CA LEU A 604 -10.46 -23.61 6.08
C LEU A 604 -11.23 -23.14 4.85
N GLY A 605 -10.48 -22.90 3.77
CA GLY A 605 -11.01 -22.54 2.46
C GLY A 605 -11.72 -21.19 2.40
N ARG A 606 -11.96 -20.73 1.17
CA ARG A 606 -12.74 -19.53 0.87
C ARG A 606 -13.81 -19.86 -0.13
N ILE A 607 -14.96 -19.22 0.02
CA ILE A 607 -15.97 -19.15 -1.01
C ILE A 607 -15.94 -17.75 -1.59
N GLY A 608 -15.73 -17.64 -2.89
CA GLY A 608 -15.68 -16.38 -3.59
C GLY A 608 -16.50 -16.38 -4.88
N ARG A 609 -16.64 -15.18 -5.44
CA ARG A 609 -17.32 -14.95 -6.72
C ARG A 609 -16.35 -14.51 -7.79
N LEU A 610 -16.59 -14.99 -9.00
CA LEU A 610 -15.93 -14.50 -10.20
C LEU A 610 -16.54 -13.16 -10.62
N PRO A 611 -15.76 -12.25 -11.24
CA PRO A 611 -16.28 -10.97 -11.73
C PRO A 611 -17.45 -11.12 -12.71
N LYS A 612 -17.44 -12.19 -13.52
CA LYS A 612 -18.50 -12.59 -14.44
C LYS A 612 -18.59 -14.11 -14.50
N PRO A 613 -19.79 -14.70 -14.64
CA PRO A 613 -19.93 -16.13 -14.89
C PRO A 613 -19.19 -16.56 -16.17
N GLU A 614 -18.48 -17.68 -16.12
CA GLU A 614 -17.77 -18.24 -17.28
C GLU A 614 -17.85 -19.77 -17.33
N PRO A 615 -17.72 -20.40 -18.51
CA PRO A 615 -17.71 -21.86 -18.61
C PRO A 615 -16.57 -22.50 -17.79
N LEU A 616 -16.80 -23.68 -17.22
CA LEU A 616 -15.82 -24.43 -16.43
C LEU A 616 -14.48 -24.58 -17.17
N ARG A 617 -14.49 -24.85 -18.48
CA ARG A 617 -13.24 -24.93 -19.28
C ARG A 617 -12.40 -23.65 -19.25
N THR A 618 -13.05 -22.49 -19.24
CA THR A 618 -12.39 -21.19 -19.22
C THR A 618 -11.79 -20.94 -17.85
N PHE A 619 -12.54 -21.29 -16.80
CA PHE A 619 -12.04 -21.21 -15.43
C PHE A 619 -10.83 -22.12 -15.21
N VAL A 620 -10.85 -23.36 -15.73
CA VAL A 620 -9.71 -24.29 -15.65
C VAL A 620 -8.48 -23.74 -16.36
N ALA A 621 -8.62 -23.18 -17.57
CA ALA A 621 -7.52 -22.55 -18.29
C ALA A 621 -6.95 -21.35 -17.52
N ARG A 622 -7.80 -20.59 -16.81
CA ARG A 622 -7.38 -19.51 -15.92
C ARG A 622 -6.56 -20.04 -14.74
N LEU A 623 -6.99 -21.13 -14.11
CA LEU A 623 -6.22 -21.78 -13.03
C LEU A 623 -4.84 -22.22 -13.52
N GLU A 624 -4.77 -22.82 -14.72
CA GLU A 624 -3.51 -23.26 -15.33
C GLU A 624 -2.56 -22.08 -15.64
N ALA A 625 -3.09 -20.93 -16.03
CA ALA A 625 -2.30 -19.73 -16.28
C ALA A 625 -1.87 -19.00 -15.00
N ALA A 626 -2.69 -19.06 -13.94
CA ALA A 626 -2.47 -18.33 -12.70
C ALA A 626 -1.58 -19.09 -11.70
N LEU A 627 -1.58 -20.42 -11.75
CA LEU A 627 -0.86 -21.26 -10.80
C LEU A 627 0.43 -21.83 -11.40
N PRO A 628 1.47 -22.09 -10.59
CA PRO A 628 2.68 -22.75 -11.06
C PRO A 628 2.39 -24.10 -11.72
N PRO A 629 3.11 -24.47 -12.79
CA PRO A 629 2.91 -25.74 -13.47
C PRO A 629 3.24 -26.91 -12.53
N THR A 630 2.37 -27.90 -12.49
CA THR A 630 2.57 -29.15 -11.74
C THR A 630 2.69 -30.34 -12.69
N ALA A 631 3.31 -31.43 -12.24
CA ALA A 631 3.56 -32.61 -13.08
C ALA A 631 2.28 -33.20 -13.72
N THR A 632 1.12 -33.02 -13.09
CA THR A 632 -0.17 -33.50 -13.60
C THR A 632 -1.05 -32.42 -14.20
N GLY A 633 -0.62 -31.15 -14.16
CA GLY A 633 -1.45 -30.00 -14.50
C GLY A 633 -2.71 -29.87 -13.64
N VAL A 634 -3.63 -29.00 -14.08
CA VAL A 634 -4.95 -28.84 -13.46
C VAL A 634 -5.87 -29.96 -13.93
N ARG A 635 -6.45 -30.69 -12.97
CA ARG A 635 -7.46 -31.73 -13.24
C ARG A 635 -8.84 -31.17 -12.95
N ALA A 636 -9.76 -31.33 -13.87
CA ALA A 636 -11.14 -30.88 -13.73
C ALA A 636 -12.12 -32.02 -13.98
N ALA A 637 -13.24 -32.02 -13.26
CA ALA A 637 -14.36 -32.94 -13.44
C ALA A 637 -15.67 -32.15 -13.49
N GLY A 638 -16.59 -32.54 -14.36
CA GLY A 638 -17.87 -31.86 -14.57
C GLY A 638 -18.09 -31.49 -16.04
N ASN A 639 -19.23 -30.85 -16.31
CA ASN A 639 -19.56 -30.39 -17.66
C ASN A 639 -18.69 -29.15 -18.01
N PRO A 640 -17.84 -29.21 -19.06
CA PRO A 640 -16.97 -28.10 -19.46
C PRO A 640 -17.71 -26.80 -19.81
N ASP A 641 -18.97 -26.91 -20.23
CA ASP A 641 -19.83 -25.79 -20.62
C ASP A 641 -20.66 -25.22 -19.45
N LEU A 642 -20.61 -25.83 -18.26
CA LEU A 642 -21.33 -25.32 -17.11
C LEU A 642 -20.78 -23.95 -16.70
N LEU A 643 -21.67 -22.96 -16.56
CA LEU A 643 -21.29 -21.63 -16.09
C LEU A 643 -20.95 -21.66 -14.60
N VAL A 644 -19.73 -21.27 -14.28
CA VAL A 644 -19.20 -21.11 -12.93
C VAL A 644 -19.22 -19.62 -12.59
N SER A 645 -19.75 -19.28 -11.42
CA SER A 645 -19.81 -17.90 -10.92
C SER A 645 -19.43 -17.78 -9.45
N ARG A 646 -19.66 -18.84 -8.67
CA ARG A 646 -19.30 -18.97 -7.27
C ARG A 646 -18.40 -20.18 -7.10
N VAL A 647 -17.25 -19.99 -6.47
CA VAL A 647 -16.17 -20.98 -6.39
C VAL A 647 -15.75 -21.13 -4.93
N ALA A 648 -15.65 -22.37 -4.47
CA ALA A 648 -14.96 -22.69 -3.23
C ALA A 648 -13.51 -23.08 -3.56
N VAL A 649 -12.54 -22.53 -2.83
CA VAL A 649 -11.13 -22.86 -2.93
C VAL A 649 -10.63 -23.29 -1.56
N CYS A 650 -9.81 -24.33 -1.50
CA CYS A 650 -9.14 -24.79 -0.28
C CYS A 650 -7.74 -25.25 -0.67
N GLY A 651 -6.72 -24.75 0.03
CA GLY A 651 -5.35 -25.24 -0.13
C GLY A 651 -5.19 -26.64 0.46
N GLY A 652 -4.25 -27.42 -0.07
CA GLY A 652 -3.96 -28.77 0.45
C GLY A 652 -5.01 -29.84 0.09
N ALA A 653 -5.20 -30.80 1.01
CA ALA A 653 -6.20 -31.85 0.88
C ALA A 653 -7.56 -31.33 1.36
N GLY A 654 -8.47 -31.07 0.43
CA GLY A 654 -9.83 -30.57 0.68
C GLY A 654 -10.92 -31.59 0.42
N ASP A 655 -10.63 -32.87 0.66
CA ASP A 655 -11.52 -34.02 0.48
C ASP A 655 -12.53 -34.24 1.62
#